data_AF-A0A7X6NHJ6-F1
#
_entry.id   AF-A0A7X6NHJ6-F1
#
_cell.length_a   1.000
_cell.length_b   1.000
_cell.length_c   1.000
_cell.angle_alpha   90.00
_cell.angle_beta   90.00
_cell.angle_gamma   90.00
#
_symmetry.space_group_name_H-M   'P 1'
#
loop_
_entity.id
_entity.type
_entity.pdbx_description
1 polymer ?
#
loop_
_entity_poly.entity_id
_entity_poly.type
_entity_poly.pdbx_seq_one_letter_code
_entity_poly.pdbx_strand_id
1 'polypeptide(L)'
;QQFPRKQIDLNNILNKKFVERIINQLSIIGVFLFLLLAVRYVLRSYDLLFSRLGRVFGAGYTDINVTLNLYRILAVGCVLAAITFFIGARKRNLKTALAVPAALIIISIAGTGVAGAVEKFVVEPDQLSKETKYMQYSIKSTQNAYSLNNVKTIQFPANNNLTIEDLQNNPEVIDNIRINDQEPLIQVYNQLQGIRPYYVFNDVDVDRYVIDGDYKQVFLSARELDQDRLNEQARTWVNQYLKYTHGFGITVSTVNNVTPQGQPEILVKNIPPTTETDFNIQRPEIYFGEKTNNYVIVNTDEMEFDYPSGADNVETIYEGKAGINLSFFNRLMFSIRKGSYRMMISNNIDSNSKILINRNIMQRVTEIAPFMYYDPDAYIVVNQDDGKLYWIIEGFTVSDRFPYSQPTDIFIKGMSVNYIRNSVKVVIDAYDGTIDFYVADENDPIIKTYDKIFTDLLKPIDEMPEGIRKHIRYSRAFFDVQSDMYRLYHIENVTVFFGREDYWDLANEKYMGGGEVPAGSSYLMFKLPGEENVEFLLTNQYTPQNKDNMIALLAARNDGENYGELVLYEFPKTKVIPGPNMIETKIDQDTNISSQLTLWSQLGSDVLRGNTLVIPIEESLLYVEPIYLKSDTDSNFPEMKMVVVSYGDKILMEPTLDTAINRLFGITEQEPGRPQVPDEEYDDTNINDLIIKANEVFNDANEASQNGNWAEYGRKINELERLLNQLNALINGQQEQEARDENVQEESSGMPSE
;
A
#
# COMPACT_ATOMS: atom_id res chain seq x y z
N GLN A 1 43.58 74.52 -18.34
CA GLN A 1 43.58 74.09 -19.75
C GLN A 1 42.43 73.10 -19.93
N GLN A 2 41.46 73.42 -20.77
CA GLN A 2 40.26 72.60 -21.04
C GLN A 2 40.60 71.45 -21.99
N PHE A 3 40.18 70.22 -21.67
CA PHE A 3 40.24 69.07 -22.58
C PHE A 3 39.20 69.21 -23.70
N PRO A 4 39.53 68.91 -24.97
CA PRO A 4 38.59 69.00 -26.07
C PRO A 4 37.60 67.82 -26.02
N ARG A 5 36.29 68.12 -25.97
CA ARG A 5 35.23 67.15 -26.25
C ARG A 5 35.32 66.72 -27.71
N LYS A 6 35.92 65.56 -28.00
CA LYS A 6 35.71 64.86 -29.27
C LYS A 6 34.28 64.32 -29.29
N GLN A 7 33.40 65.02 -30.00
CA GLN A 7 32.11 64.45 -30.42
C GLN A 7 32.39 63.20 -31.26
N ILE A 8 31.90 62.05 -30.81
CA ILE A 8 31.85 60.84 -31.62
C ILE A 8 30.80 61.12 -32.70
N ASP A 9 31.26 61.35 -33.93
CA ASP A 9 30.39 61.58 -35.08
C ASP A 9 29.81 60.24 -35.55
N LEU A 10 28.67 59.84 -34.97
CA LEU A 10 27.95 58.60 -35.26
C LEU A 10 27.58 58.44 -36.75
N ASN A 11 27.57 59.53 -37.53
CA ASN A 11 27.25 59.49 -38.95
C ASN A 11 28.30 58.78 -39.83
N ASN A 12 29.55 58.69 -39.38
CA ASN A 12 30.59 57.97 -40.13
C ASN A 12 30.64 56.46 -39.82
N ILE A 13 30.07 56.02 -38.70
CA ILE A 13 29.98 54.61 -38.32
C ILE A 13 28.74 53.95 -38.96
N LEU A 14 27.65 54.72 -39.16
CA LEU A 14 26.42 54.32 -39.84
C LEU A 14 26.48 54.53 -41.37
N ASN A 15 27.52 54.01 -42.03
CA ASN A 15 27.62 54.10 -43.49
C ASN A 15 26.47 53.30 -44.18
N LYS A 16 25.94 53.76 -45.32
CA LYS A 16 24.81 53.12 -46.05
C LYS A 16 24.99 51.61 -46.25
N LYS A 17 26.21 51.14 -46.50
CA LYS A 17 26.54 49.70 -46.65
C LYS A 17 26.42 48.91 -45.35
N PHE A 18 26.72 49.53 -44.21
CA PHE A 18 26.57 48.92 -42.88
C PHE A 18 25.09 48.78 -42.51
N VAL A 19 24.31 49.84 -42.73
CA VAL A 19 22.84 49.83 -42.57
C VAL A 19 22.17 48.80 -43.49
N GLU A 20 22.65 48.65 -44.72
CA GLU A 20 22.13 47.67 -45.68
C GLU A 20 22.43 46.22 -45.30
N ARG A 21 23.61 45.94 -44.72
CA ARG A 21 23.92 44.62 -44.13
C ARG A 21 23.04 44.31 -42.92
N ILE A 22 22.83 45.29 -42.04
CA ILE A 22 21.95 45.15 -40.87
C ILE A 22 20.50 44.87 -41.31
N ILE A 23 19.96 45.62 -42.27
CA ILE A 23 18.60 45.41 -42.79
C ILE A 23 18.47 44.02 -43.44
N ASN A 24 19.49 43.56 -44.17
CA ASN A 24 19.48 42.22 -44.75
C ASN A 24 19.50 41.12 -43.68
N GLN A 25 20.36 41.24 -42.66
CA GLN A 25 20.38 40.29 -41.54
C GLN A 25 19.06 40.30 -40.76
N LEU A 26 18.52 41.48 -40.45
CA LEU A 26 17.22 41.63 -39.79
C LEU A 26 16.07 41.06 -40.64
N SER A 27 16.13 41.19 -41.97
CA SER A 27 15.11 40.63 -42.86
C SER A 27 15.09 39.10 -42.84
N ILE A 28 16.27 38.48 -42.81
CA ILE A 28 16.41 37.01 -42.74
C ILE A 28 15.96 36.51 -41.36
N ILE A 29 16.42 37.15 -40.29
CA ILE A 29 16.00 36.83 -38.91
C ILE A 29 14.48 36.97 -38.76
N GLY A 30 13.89 38.04 -39.30
CA GLY A 30 12.45 38.26 -39.26
C GLY A 30 11.66 37.18 -40.01
N VAL A 31 12.13 36.74 -41.18
CA VAL A 31 11.52 35.61 -41.91
C VAL A 31 11.53 34.34 -41.05
N PHE A 32 12.68 33.97 -40.49
CA PHE A 32 12.78 32.79 -39.62
C PHE A 32 11.89 32.92 -38.38
N LEU A 33 11.85 34.10 -37.76
CA LEU A 33 10.96 34.37 -36.63
C LEU A 33 9.50 34.13 -36.98
N PHE A 34 9.02 34.66 -38.11
CA PHE A 34 7.63 34.46 -38.53
C PHE A 34 7.33 33.01 -38.92
N LEU A 35 8.27 32.29 -39.53
CA LEU A 35 8.10 30.86 -39.81
C LEU A 35 8.06 30.04 -38.52
N LEU A 36 8.92 30.34 -37.54
CA LEU A 36 8.87 29.73 -36.21
C LEU A 36 7.55 30.03 -35.49
N LEU A 37 7.02 31.25 -35.62
CA LEU A 37 5.69 31.60 -35.11
C LEU A 37 4.58 30.81 -35.82
N ALA A 38 4.67 30.62 -37.14
CA ALA A 38 3.71 29.80 -37.87
C ALA A 38 3.68 28.36 -37.36
N VAL A 39 4.86 27.74 -37.20
CA VAL A 39 5.01 26.39 -36.62
C VAL A 39 4.47 26.38 -35.19
N ARG A 40 4.78 27.39 -34.37
CA ARG A 40 4.25 27.52 -33.01
C ARG A 40 2.73 27.56 -32.98
N TYR A 41 2.06 28.28 -33.87
CA TYR A 41 0.59 28.33 -33.92
C TYR A 41 -0.02 27.00 -34.37
N VAL A 42 0.64 26.28 -35.28
CA VAL A 42 0.24 24.91 -35.64
C VAL A 42 0.37 23.98 -34.44
N LEU A 43 1.48 24.04 -33.70
CA LEU A 43 1.68 23.23 -32.49
C LEU A 43 0.67 23.60 -31.38
N ARG A 44 0.38 24.89 -31.19
CA ARG A 44 -0.64 25.38 -30.26
C ARG A 44 -2.05 24.84 -30.54
N SER A 45 -2.33 24.41 -31.77
CA SER A 45 -3.62 23.78 -32.06
C SER A 45 -3.79 22.44 -31.33
N TYR A 46 -2.69 21.71 -31.09
CA TYR A 46 -2.68 20.49 -30.29
C TYR A 46 -2.71 20.79 -28.79
N ASP A 47 -2.13 21.91 -28.35
CA ASP A 47 -2.20 22.34 -26.94
C ASP A 47 -3.64 22.53 -26.45
N LEU A 48 -4.59 22.80 -27.35
CA LEU A 48 -6.02 22.90 -27.00
C LEU A 48 -6.55 21.62 -26.36
N LEU A 49 -6.01 20.46 -26.70
CA LEU A 49 -6.39 19.16 -26.14
C LEU A 49 -6.08 19.04 -24.63
N PHE A 50 -5.35 20.01 -24.07
CA PHE A 50 -4.97 20.12 -22.66
C PHE A 50 -5.56 21.38 -21.99
N SER A 51 -6.58 21.97 -22.62
CA SER A 51 -7.28 23.15 -22.10
C SER A 51 -7.90 22.88 -20.74
N ARG A 52 -7.86 23.88 -19.86
CA ARG A 52 -8.50 23.88 -18.53
C ARG A 52 -9.65 24.89 -18.45
N LEU A 53 -10.03 25.48 -19.58
CA LEU A 53 -11.02 26.55 -19.63
C LEU A 53 -12.45 26.04 -19.44
N GLY A 54 -12.71 24.79 -19.85
CA GLY A 54 -14.02 24.15 -19.75
C GLY A 54 -14.30 23.49 -18.40
N ARG A 55 -15.51 22.92 -18.26
CA ARG A 55 -15.94 22.14 -17.09
C ARG A 55 -15.18 20.81 -16.96
N VAL A 56 -14.68 20.31 -18.08
CA VAL A 56 -13.83 19.12 -18.18
C VAL A 56 -12.48 19.50 -18.76
N PHE A 57 -11.46 18.69 -18.46
CA PHE A 57 -10.15 18.85 -19.06
C PHE A 57 -10.18 18.50 -20.56
N GLY A 58 -9.54 19.36 -21.37
CA GLY A 58 -9.46 19.23 -22.82
C GLY A 58 -10.24 20.30 -23.59
N ALA A 59 -10.16 20.25 -24.91
CA ALA A 59 -10.73 21.29 -25.77
C ALA A 59 -12.27 21.22 -25.79
N GLY A 60 -12.92 22.30 -25.31
CA GLY A 60 -14.37 22.46 -25.36
C GLY A 60 -14.90 23.02 -26.68
N TYR A 61 -16.17 23.42 -26.71
CA TYR A 61 -16.85 23.92 -27.90
C TYR A 61 -16.17 25.17 -28.47
N THR A 62 -15.85 26.14 -27.61
CA THR A 62 -15.20 27.39 -28.01
C THR A 62 -13.80 27.13 -28.55
N ASP A 63 -13.05 26.21 -27.94
CA ASP A 63 -11.70 25.87 -28.37
C ASP A 63 -11.67 25.29 -29.79
N ILE A 64 -12.58 24.36 -30.08
CA ILE A 64 -12.62 23.69 -31.39
C ILE A 64 -13.23 24.57 -32.49
N ASN A 65 -14.30 25.32 -32.19
CA ASN A 65 -15.01 26.08 -33.23
C ASN A 65 -14.42 27.48 -33.47
N VAL A 66 -13.79 28.08 -32.46
CA VAL A 66 -13.25 29.45 -32.53
C VAL A 66 -11.73 29.45 -32.44
N THR A 67 -11.16 28.98 -31.34
CA THR A 67 -9.73 29.12 -31.04
C THR A 67 -8.85 28.37 -32.04
N LEU A 68 -9.24 27.15 -32.43
CA LEU A 68 -8.54 26.34 -33.44
C LEU A 68 -8.47 27.06 -34.79
N ASN A 69 -9.58 27.64 -35.23
CA ASN A 69 -9.65 28.37 -36.50
C ASN A 69 -8.83 29.67 -36.43
N LEU A 70 -8.84 30.36 -35.30
CA LEU A 70 -7.98 31.51 -35.04
C LEU A 70 -6.49 31.13 -35.17
N TYR A 71 -6.05 30.02 -34.56
CA TYR A 71 -4.66 29.55 -34.67
C TYR A 71 -4.27 29.19 -36.11
N ARG A 72 -5.18 28.57 -36.87
CA ARG A 72 -4.96 28.30 -38.31
C ARG A 72 -4.79 29.58 -39.11
N ILE A 73 -5.63 30.59 -38.88
CA ILE A 73 -5.53 31.91 -39.53
C ILE A 73 -4.20 32.58 -39.18
N LEU A 74 -3.82 32.57 -37.90
CA LEU A 74 -2.55 33.16 -37.44
C LEU A 74 -1.34 32.43 -38.03
N ALA A 75 -1.37 31.10 -38.14
CA ALA A 75 -0.29 30.33 -38.75
C ALA A 75 -0.07 30.70 -40.22
N VAL A 76 -1.13 30.70 -41.04
CA VAL A 76 -1.07 31.14 -42.44
C VAL A 76 -0.66 32.60 -42.54
N GLY A 77 -1.23 33.44 -41.67
CA GLY A 77 -0.90 34.85 -41.55
C GLY A 77 0.58 35.11 -41.25
N CYS A 78 1.21 34.30 -40.40
CA CYS A 78 2.65 34.37 -40.12
C CYS A 78 3.49 34.02 -41.35
N VAL A 79 3.10 33.03 -42.16
CA VAL A 79 3.78 32.74 -43.43
C VAL A 79 3.69 33.93 -44.39
N LEU A 80 2.50 34.54 -44.51
CA LEU A 80 2.31 35.76 -45.31
C LEU A 80 3.13 36.93 -44.75
N ALA A 81 3.19 37.08 -43.43
CA ALA A 81 3.99 38.09 -42.75
C ALA A 81 5.48 37.92 -43.07
N ALA A 82 6.00 36.69 -43.09
CA ALA A 82 7.38 36.39 -43.48
C ALA A 82 7.68 36.91 -44.89
N ILE A 83 6.78 36.63 -45.86
CA ILE A 83 6.92 37.08 -47.24
C ILE A 83 6.85 38.60 -47.35
N THR A 84 5.84 39.24 -46.75
CA THR A 84 5.67 40.70 -46.82
C THR A 84 6.76 41.45 -46.06
N PHE A 85 7.24 40.90 -44.94
CA PHE A 85 8.33 41.46 -44.16
C PHE A 85 9.65 41.42 -44.96
N PHE A 86 9.95 40.30 -45.63
CA PHE A 86 11.11 40.18 -46.49
C PHE A 86 11.08 41.18 -47.65
N ILE A 87 9.95 41.25 -48.36
CA ILE A 87 9.77 42.18 -49.50
C ILE A 87 9.86 43.64 -49.00
N GLY A 88 9.19 43.97 -47.90
CA GLY A 88 9.16 45.31 -47.33
C GLY A 88 10.51 45.77 -46.80
N ALA A 89 11.24 44.90 -46.11
CA ALA A 89 12.59 45.17 -45.62
C ALA A 89 13.56 45.43 -46.78
N ARG A 90 13.49 44.64 -47.84
CA ARG A 90 14.33 44.81 -49.04
C ARG A 90 13.98 46.06 -49.84
N LYS A 91 12.70 46.42 -49.89
CA LYS A 91 12.21 47.68 -50.50
C LYS A 91 12.34 48.90 -49.57
N ARG A 92 12.86 48.74 -48.35
CA ARG A 92 12.96 49.78 -47.29
C ARG A 92 11.63 50.48 -47.00
N ASN A 93 10.53 49.77 -47.16
CA ASN A 93 9.18 50.28 -46.93
C ASN A 93 8.61 49.66 -45.65
N LEU A 94 8.72 50.41 -44.55
CA LEU A 94 8.30 49.98 -43.23
C LEU A 94 6.80 49.66 -43.17
N LYS A 95 5.97 50.38 -43.93
CA LYS A 95 4.52 50.13 -43.98
C LYS A 95 4.23 48.74 -44.54
N THR A 96 4.87 48.36 -45.64
CA THR A 96 4.71 47.01 -46.22
C THR A 96 5.32 45.91 -45.37
N ALA A 97 6.40 46.21 -44.63
CA ALA A 97 7.03 45.23 -43.76
C ALA A 97 6.17 44.92 -42.52
N LEU A 98 5.50 45.93 -41.94
CA LEU A 98 4.78 45.80 -40.68
C LEU A 98 3.25 45.67 -40.81
N ALA A 99 2.66 45.90 -41.99
CA ALA A 99 1.21 45.84 -42.17
C ALA A 99 0.59 44.49 -41.76
N VAL A 100 1.13 43.37 -42.27
CA VAL A 100 0.62 42.02 -41.93
C VAL A 100 0.91 41.68 -40.46
N PRO A 101 2.14 41.86 -39.91
CA PRO A 101 2.37 41.68 -38.49
C PRO A 101 1.42 42.47 -37.58
N ALA A 102 1.16 43.75 -37.89
CA ALA A 102 0.22 44.57 -37.12
C ALA A 102 -1.21 44.03 -37.22
N ALA A 103 -1.64 43.59 -38.41
CA ALA A 103 -2.94 42.94 -38.58
C ALA A 103 -3.05 41.64 -37.77
N LEU A 104 -2.00 40.83 -37.69
CA LEU A 104 -2.01 39.60 -36.88
C LEU A 104 -2.17 39.87 -35.39
N ILE A 105 -1.56 40.94 -34.88
CA ILE A 105 -1.73 41.36 -33.47
C ILE A 105 -3.20 41.72 -33.23
N ILE A 106 -3.81 42.52 -34.12
CA ILE A 106 -5.22 42.91 -34.01
C ILE A 106 -6.13 41.68 -34.10
N ILE A 107 -5.89 40.78 -35.07
CA ILE A 107 -6.65 39.53 -35.24
C ILE A 107 -6.53 38.65 -33.99
N SER A 108 -5.33 38.54 -33.40
CA SER A 108 -5.13 37.76 -32.19
C SER A 108 -5.93 38.33 -31.02
N ILE A 109 -5.93 39.65 -30.82
CA ILE A 109 -6.68 40.30 -29.73
C ILE A 109 -8.18 40.14 -29.96
N ALA A 110 -8.65 40.42 -31.19
CA ALA A 110 -10.06 40.29 -31.55
C ALA A 110 -10.54 38.83 -31.42
N GLY A 111 -9.72 37.88 -31.85
CA GLY A 111 -10.02 36.45 -31.79
C GLY A 111 -10.21 35.95 -30.35
N THR A 112 -9.35 36.37 -29.41
CA THR A 112 -9.54 36.07 -27.98
C THR A 112 -10.85 36.68 -27.45
N GLY A 113 -11.16 37.92 -27.84
CA GLY A 113 -12.42 38.57 -27.47
C GLY A 113 -13.66 37.83 -28.00
N VAL A 114 -13.60 37.35 -29.25
CA VAL A 114 -14.66 36.54 -29.86
C VAL A 114 -14.82 35.21 -29.14
N ALA A 115 -13.71 34.53 -28.80
CA ALA A 115 -13.77 33.27 -28.04
C ALA A 115 -14.45 33.47 -26.68
N GLY A 116 -14.08 34.49 -25.92
CA GLY A 116 -14.73 34.80 -24.63
C GLY A 116 -16.21 35.19 -24.78
N ALA A 117 -16.59 35.86 -25.87
CA ALA A 117 -17.99 36.17 -26.15
C ALA A 117 -18.79 34.91 -26.51
N VAL A 118 -18.24 34.00 -27.31
CA VAL A 118 -18.88 32.72 -27.65
C VAL A 118 -19.06 31.87 -26.38
N GLU A 119 -18.04 31.80 -25.53
CA GLU A 119 -18.14 31.06 -24.25
C GLU A 119 -19.30 31.60 -23.40
N LYS A 120 -19.30 32.90 -23.11
CA LYS A 120 -20.26 33.53 -22.20
C LYS A 120 -21.69 33.61 -22.73
N PHE A 121 -21.86 33.82 -24.04
CA PHE A 121 -23.18 34.09 -24.62
C PHE A 121 -23.77 32.92 -25.42
N VAL A 122 -22.98 31.90 -25.75
CA VAL A 122 -23.43 30.74 -26.54
C VAL A 122 -23.22 29.42 -25.80
N VAL A 123 -22.06 29.23 -25.17
CA VAL A 123 -21.74 27.96 -24.48
C VAL A 123 -22.36 27.92 -23.10
N GLU A 124 -22.03 28.83 -22.20
CA GLU A 124 -22.55 28.84 -20.82
C GLU A 124 -24.09 28.73 -20.74
N PRO A 125 -24.90 29.43 -21.58
CA PRO A 125 -26.36 29.31 -21.53
C PRO A 125 -26.93 27.97 -22.01
N ASP A 126 -26.20 27.21 -22.83
CA ASP A 126 -26.60 25.92 -23.41
C ASP A 126 -25.48 24.87 -23.25
N GLN A 127 -24.85 24.86 -22.08
CA GLN A 127 -23.55 24.21 -21.89
C GLN A 127 -23.64 22.70 -22.09
N LEU A 128 -24.70 22.05 -21.58
CA LEU A 128 -24.89 20.62 -21.74
C LEU A 128 -24.90 20.22 -23.22
N SER A 129 -25.71 20.89 -24.05
CA SER A 129 -25.83 20.62 -25.49
C SER A 129 -24.51 20.87 -26.23
N LYS A 130 -23.84 21.99 -25.94
CA LYS A 130 -22.59 22.40 -26.62
C LYS A 130 -21.38 21.57 -26.20
N GLU A 131 -21.33 21.13 -24.94
CA GLU A 131 -20.17 20.42 -24.37
C GLU A 131 -20.32 18.90 -24.32
N THR A 132 -21.50 18.33 -24.62
CA THR A 132 -21.76 16.87 -24.54
C THR A 132 -20.66 16.04 -25.20
N LYS A 133 -20.28 16.39 -26.43
CA LYS A 133 -19.26 15.65 -27.21
C LYS A 133 -17.88 15.69 -26.55
N TYR A 134 -17.50 16.83 -25.96
CA TYR A 134 -16.19 17.00 -25.35
C TYR A 134 -16.12 16.36 -23.97
N MET A 135 -17.24 16.34 -23.24
CA MET A 135 -17.37 15.53 -22.02
C MET A 135 -17.23 14.03 -22.32
N GLN A 136 -17.81 13.51 -23.41
CA GLN A 136 -17.59 12.11 -23.83
C GLN A 136 -16.12 11.81 -24.11
N TYR A 137 -15.40 12.75 -24.75
CA TYR A 137 -13.95 12.59 -24.96
C TYR A 137 -13.18 12.61 -23.65
N SER A 138 -13.54 13.49 -22.73
CA SER A 138 -12.92 13.53 -21.41
C SER A 138 -13.16 12.26 -20.60
N ILE A 139 -14.40 11.74 -20.57
CA ILE A 139 -14.74 10.48 -19.90
C ILE A 139 -13.93 9.33 -20.49
N LYS A 140 -14.04 9.10 -21.80
CA LYS A 140 -13.35 7.98 -22.47
C LYS A 140 -11.83 8.09 -22.38
N SER A 141 -11.28 9.30 -22.53
CA SER A 141 -9.82 9.49 -22.49
C SER A 141 -9.27 9.31 -21.08
N THR A 142 -9.99 9.78 -20.05
CA THR A 142 -9.62 9.54 -18.65
C THR A 142 -9.71 8.06 -18.32
N GLN A 143 -10.84 7.40 -18.63
CA GLN A 143 -10.97 5.96 -18.40
C GLN A 143 -9.85 5.16 -19.07
N ASN A 144 -9.54 5.46 -20.34
CA ASN A 144 -8.43 4.80 -21.02
C ASN A 144 -7.08 5.15 -20.39
N ALA A 145 -6.80 6.42 -20.06
CA ALA A 145 -5.50 6.85 -19.57
C ALA A 145 -5.14 6.31 -18.17
N TYR A 146 -6.15 5.86 -17.41
CA TYR A 146 -5.98 5.23 -16.09
C TYR A 146 -6.38 3.75 -16.08
N SER A 147 -6.62 3.10 -17.23
CA SER A 147 -7.05 1.69 -17.32
C SER A 147 -8.38 1.37 -16.59
N LEU A 148 -9.33 2.29 -16.60
CA LEU A 148 -10.66 2.16 -15.99
C LEU A 148 -11.76 1.82 -17.00
N ASN A 149 -11.41 1.55 -18.26
CA ASN A 149 -12.38 1.27 -19.32
C ASN A 149 -12.93 -0.16 -19.31
N ASN A 150 -12.37 -1.05 -18.48
CA ASN A 150 -12.72 -2.47 -18.40
C ASN A 150 -12.99 -2.91 -16.95
N VAL A 151 -13.69 -2.11 -16.16
CA VAL A 151 -14.12 -2.50 -14.82
C VAL A 151 -15.34 -3.41 -14.91
N LYS A 152 -15.25 -4.64 -14.37
CA LYS A 152 -16.33 -5.61 -14.34
C LYS A 152 -17.26 -5.33 -13.16
N THR A 153 -18.47 -4.87 -13.43
CA THR A 153 -19.47 -4.62 -12.39
C THR A 153 -20.25 -5.89 -12.04
N ILE A 154 -20.35 -6.19 -10.75
CA ILE A 154 -21.15 -7.27 -10.18
C ILE A 154 -22.14 -6.66 -9.19
N GLN A 155 -23.42 -6.97 -9.34
CA GLN A 155 -24.43 -6.57 -8.36
C GLN A 155 -24.28 -7.45 -7.12
N PHE A 156 -23.94 -6.84 -5.99
CA PHE A 156 -23.76 -7.56 -4.72
C PHE A 156 -24.92 -7.22 -3.79
N PRO A 157 -25.82 -8.16 -3.46
CA PRO A 157 -27.06 -7.86 -2.75
C PRO A 157 -26.85 -7.39 -1.30
N ALA A 158 -25.71 -7.74 -0.67
CA ALA A 158 -25.39 -7.44 0.72
C ALA A 158 -26.53 -7.88 1.67
N ASN A 159 -26.93 -9.14 1.56
CA ASN A 159 -27.92 -9.77 2.41
C ASN A 159 -27.39 -9.93 3.84
N ASN A 160 -28.30 -10.03 4.82
CA ASN A 160 -27.95 -10.30 6.23
C ASN A 160 -28.46 -11.70 6.62
N ASN A 161 -28.11 -12.72 5.82
CA ASN A 161 -28.51 -14.11 6.00
C ASN A 161 -27.35 -15.10 6.17
N LEU A 162 -26.10 -14.62 6.28
CA LEU A 162 -24.93 -15.42 6.70
C LEU A 162 -25.25 -16.25 7.94
N THR A 163 -24.87 -17.51 7.89
CA THR A 163 -24.96 -18.50 8.96
C THR A 163 -23.57 -18.95 9.39
N ILE A 164 -23.46 -19.65 10.53
CA ILE A 164 -22.19 -20.28 10.88
C ILE A 164 -21.77 -21.34 9.85
N GLU A 165 -22.72 -22.07 9.26
CA GLU A 165 -22.42 -23.11 8.28
C GLU A 165 -21.71 -22.49 7.07
N ASP A 166 -22.12 -21.29 6.64
CA ASP A 166 -21.44 -20.54 5.58
C ASP A 166 -19.99 -20.20 5.95
N LEU A 167 -19.72 -19.82 7.21
CA LEU A 167 -18.36 -19.54 7.68
C LEU A 167 -17.50 -20.81 7.75
N GLN A 168 -18.08 -21.92 8.23
CA GLN A 168 -17.42 -23.23 8.29
C GLN A 168 -17.14 -23.81 6.89
N ASN A 169 -17.95 -23.45 5.89
CA ASN A 169 -17.73 -23.81 4.49
C ASN A 169 -16.72 -22.91 3.78
N ASN A 170 -16.30 -21.81 4.40
CA ASN A 170 -15.33 -20.86 3.86
C ASN A 170 -14.10 -20.69 4.79
N PRO A 171 -13.45 -21.77 5.29
CA PRO A 171 -12.37 -21.67 6.26
C PRO A 171 -11.18 -20.87 5.71
N GLU A 172 -10.86 -21.04 4.42
CA GLU A 172 -9.80 -20.28 3.74
C GLU A 172 -10.02 -18.76 3.78
N VAL A 173 -11.27 -18.28 3.87
CA VAL A 173 -11.53 -16.85 4.04
C VAL A 173 -11.31 -16.44 5.50
N ILE A 174 -11.87 -17.20 6.44
CA ILE A 174 -11.83 -16.91 7.88
C ILE A 174 -10.40 -16.93 8.41
N ASP A 175 -9.62 -17.93 8.03
CA ASP A 175 -8.23 -18.12 8.43
C ASP A 175 -7.28 -17.05 7.85
N ASN A 176 -7.78 -16.25 6.90
CA ASN A 176 -7.04 -15.15 6.30
C ASN A 176 -7.60 -13.77 6.66
N ILE A 177 -8.61 -13.71 7.55
CA ILE A 177 -9.06 -12.44 8.10
C ILE A 177 -7.97 -11.86 8.97
N ARG A 178 -7.52 -10.68 8.57
CA ARG A 178 -6.41 -10.00 9.23
C ARG A 178 -6.88 -9.32 10.52
N ILE A 179 -6.22 -9.64 11.62
CA ILE A 179 -6.40 -9.01 12.94
C ILE A 179 -5.10 -8.34 13.45
N ASN A 180 -4.09 -8.25 12.58
CA ASN A 180 -2.85 -7.51 12.79
C ASN A 180 -2.67 -6.50 11.66
N ASP A 181 -2.15 -5.31 11.90
CA ASP A 181 -1.89 -4.30 10.87
C ASP A 181 -0.41 -3.96 10.72
N GLN A 182 -0.02 -3.44 9.56
CA GLN A 182 1.39 -3.20 9.18
C GLN A 182 2.10 -2.22 10.15
N GLU A 183 1.44 -1.12 10.54
CA GLU A 183 2.03 -0.05 11.38
C GLU A 183 2.27 -0.40 12.86
N PRO A 184 1.40 -1.14 13.56
CA PRO A 184 1.75 -1.67 14.87
C PRO A 184 2.81 -2.78 14.73
N LEU A 185 2.70 -3.61 13.70
CA LEU A 185 3.55 -4.79 13.51
C LEU A 185 5.03 -4.46 13.32
N ILE A 186 5.36 -3.37 12.60
CA ILE A 186 6.75 -2.92 12.43
C ILE A 186 7.43 -2.60 13.77
N GLN A 187 6.68 -2.07 14.75
CA GLN A 187 7.19 -1.79 16.10
C GLN A 187 7.44 -3.09 16.86
N VAL A 188 6.52 -4.06 16.74
CA VAL A 188 6.68 -5.39 17.34
C VAL A 188 7.91 -6.10 16.79
N TYR A 189 8.10 -6.12 15.48
CA TYR A 189 9.26 -6.77 14.85
C TYR A 189 10.58 -6.14 15.29
N ASN A 190 10.67 -4.81 15.29
CA ASN A 190 11.88 -4.12 15.75
C ASN A 190 12.19 -4.41 17.23
N GLN A 191 11.16 -4.56 18.07
CA GLN A 191 11.37 -4.85 19.49
C GLN A 191 11.71 -6.32 19.77
N LEU A 192 10.99 -7.26 19.16
CA LEU A 192 11.09 -8.69 19.47
C LEU A 192 12.12 -9.42 18.60
N GLN A 193 12.20 -9.05 17.31
CA GLN A 193 13.00 -9.75 16.30
C GLN A 193 14.24 -8.97 15.84
N GLY A 194 14.44 -7.74 16.35
CA GLY A 194 15.64 -6.96 16.09
C GLY A 194 16.90 -7.64 16.62
N ILE A 195 16.83 -8.22 17.85
CA ILE A 195 17.88 -9.01 18.54
C ILE A 195 19.17 -8.22 18.85
N ARG A 196 19.58 -7.30 17.98
CA ARG A 196 20.72 -6.39 18.11
C ARG A 196 20.29 -4.98 17.65
N PRO A 197 20.82 -3.90 18.25
CA PRO A 197 20.37 -2.53 17.96
C PRO A 197 20.58 -2.07 16.50
N TYR A 198 21.52 -2.69 15.79
CA TYR A 198 21.85 -2.36 14.40
C TYR A 198 21.02 -3.11 13.36
N TYR A 199 20.24 -4.11 13.79
CA TYR A 199 19.27 -4.75 12.92
C TYR A 199 17.94 -4.02 13.02
N VAL A 200 17.36 -3.74 11.86
CA VAL A 200 16.13 -2.98 11.74
C VAL A 200 15.22 -3.64 10.73
N PHE A 201 13.93 -3.57 10.99
CA PHE A 201 12.89 -3.80 10.00
C PHE A 201 12.43 -2.42 9.51
N ASN A 202 12.47 -2.19 8.20
CA ASN A 202 12.12 -0.90 7.61
C ASN A 202 10.61 -0.73 7.44
N ASP A 203 9.96 -1.77 6.96
CA ASP A 203 8.55 -1.84 6.59
C ASP A 203 7.99 -3.26 6.84
N VAL A 204 6.70 -3.45 6.61
CA VAL A 204 6.06 -4.76 6.68
C VAL A 204 5.22 -4.95 5.43
N ASP A 205 5.45 -6.04 4.73
CA ASP A 205 4.72 -6.42 3.53
C ASP A 205 3.59 -7.40 3.81
N VAL A 206 2.59 -7.34 2.93
CA VAL A 206 1.51 -8.32 2.86
C VAL A 206 1.68 -9.14 1.60
N ASP A 207 1.66 -10.45 1.75
CA ASP A 207 1.74 -11.43 0.66
C ASP A 207 1.01 -12.71 1.10
N ARG A 208 1.05 -13.73 0.25
CA ARG A 208 0.37 -15.00 0.44
C ARG A 208 1.22 -16.17 -0.05
N TYR A 209 1.18 -17.26 0.71
CA TYR A 209 1.96 -18.46 0.52
C TYR A 209 1.08 -19.68 0.74
N VAL A 210 1.45 -20.80 0.14
CA VAL A 210 0.95 -22.11 0.59
C VAL A 210 1.89 -22.60 1.67
N ILE A 211 1.41 -22.71 2.91
CA ILE A 211 2.20 -23.13 4.08
C ILE A 211 1.51 -24.34 4.71
N ASP A 212 2.23 -25.45 4.80
CA ASP A 212 1.73 -26.74 5.27
C ASP A 212 0.46 -27.23 4.52
N GLY A 213 0.32 -26.83 3.26
CA GLY A 213 -0.83 -27.14 2.40
C GLY A 213 -1.97 -26.12 2.42
N ASP A 214 -1.94 -25.14 3.32
CA ASP A 214 -2.97 -24.11 3.44
C ASP A 214 -2.57 -22.84 2.70
N TYR A 215 -3.49 -22.23 1.95
CA TYR A 215 -3.25 -20.94 1.31
C TYR A 215 -3.45 -19.80 2.32
N LYS A 216 -2.33 -19.21 2.78
CA LYS A 216 -2.29 -18.25 3.89
C LYS A 216 -1.75 -16.89 3.45
N GLN A 217 -2.45 -15.84 3.85
CA GLN A 217 -1.98 -14.48 3.89
C GLN A 217 -1.02 -14.33 5.08
N VAL A 218 0.11 -13.69 4.84
CA VAL A 218 1.15 -13.49 5.84
C VAL A 218 1.69 -12.06 5.78
N PHE A 219 2.28 -11.66 6.90
CA PHE A 219 3.15 -10.50 6.96
C PHE A 219 4.60 -10.91 6.84
N LEU A 220 5.38 -10.16 6.06
CA LEU A 220 6.81 -10.37 5.92
C LEU A 220 7.59 -9.08 6.17
N SER A 221 8.80 -9.20 6.69
CA SER A 221 9.70 -8.06 6.80
C SER A 221 11.17 -8.48 6.82
N ALA A 222 11.99 -7.80 6.03
CA ALA A 222 13.41 -8.06 5.90
C ALA A 222 14.20 -7.49 7.09
N ARG A 223 15.07 -8.30 7.70
CA ARG A 223 15.96 -7.84 8.78
C ARG A 223 17.21 -7.21 8.20
N GLU A 224 17.16 -5.90 7.98
CA GLU A 224 18.26 -5.15 7.38
C GLU A 224 19.28 -4.64 8.41
N LEU A 225 20.51 -4.40 7.92
CA LEU A 225 21.59 -3.82 8.72
C LEU A 225 21.64 -2.30 8.54
N ASP A 226 21.45 -1.56 9.63
CA ASP A 226 21.67 -0.13 9.70
C ASP A 226 22.99 0.20 10.42
N GLN A 227 24.00 0.54 9.62
CA GLN A 227 25.34 0.88 10.12
C GLN A 227 25.36 2.17 10.96
N ASP A 228 24.37 3.06 10.80
CA ASP A 228 24.22 4.28 11.59
C ASP A 228 23.63 4.03 12.97
N ARG A 229 23.30 2.78 13.30
CA ARG A 229 22.91 2.34 14.64
C ARG A 229 24.01 1.57 15.39
N LEU A 230 25.15 1.33 14.74
CA LEU A 230 26.33 0.82 15.43
C LEU A 230 26.76 1.81 16.52
N ASN A 231 27.32 1.30 17.62
CA ASN A 231 27.94 2.16 18.64
C ASN A 231 29.01 3.05 17.97
N GLU A 232 29.09 4.33 18.35
CA GLU A 232 30.03 5.29 17.77
C GLU A 232 31.49 4.78 17.77
N GLN A 233 31.91 4.10 18.83
CA GLN A 233 33.25 3.52 18.96
C GLN A 233 33.45 2.33 18.00
N ALA A 234 32.37 1.64 17.64
CA ALA A 234 32.36 0.53 16.70
C ALA A 234 32.21 0.99 15.23
N ARG A 235 31.90 2.26 14.94
CA ARG A 235 31.85 2.82 13.57
C ARG A 235 33.25 3.09 13.00
N THR A 236 34.13 2.11 13.09
CA THR A 236 35.44 2.15 12.45
C THR A 236 35.29 1.83 10.96
N TRP A 237 36.27 2.23 10.15
CA TRP A 237 36.24 1.91 8.72
C TRP A 237 36.30 0.40 8.44
N VAL A 238 37.02 -0.38 9.25
CA VAL A 238 37.00 -1.84 9.11
C VAL A 238 35.59 -2.37 9.36
N ASN A 239 34.94 -1.94 10.44
CA ASN A 239 33.60 -2.41 10.78
C ASN A 239 32.54 -2.00 9.75
N GLN A 240 32.54 -0.75 9.30
CA GLN A 240 31.52 -0.27 8.35
C GLN A 240 31.70 -0.82 6.93
N TYR A 241 32.94 -1.08 6.51
CA TYR A 241 33.20 -1.38 5.10
C TYR A 241 33.66 -2.81 4.84
N LEU A 242 34.18 -3.54 5.84
CA LEU A 242 34.69 -4.91 5.67
C LEU A 242 33.96 -5.93 6.55
N LYS A 243 33.51 -5.55 7.76
CA LYS A 243 32.94 -6.52 8.72
C LYS A 243 31.41 -6.56 8.73
N TYR A 244 30.73 -5.44 8.99
CA TYR A 244 29.26 -5.36 9.03
C TYR A 244 28.75 -5.03 7.63
N THR A 245 28.66 -6.05 6.77
CA THR A 245 28.41 -5.84 5.35
C THR A 245 26.95 -6.00 4.95
N HIS A 246 26.18 -6.87 5.60
CA HIS A 246 24.83 -7.26 5.16
C HIS A 246 23.82 -7.36 6.33
N GLY A 247 22.53 -7.28 6.00
CA GLY A 247 21.43 -7.69 6.89
C GLY A 247 21.27 -9.20 6.91
N PHE A 248 20.49 -9.76 7.84
CA PHE A 248 20.38 -11.21 7.97
C PHE A 248 18.98 -11.67 8.42
N GLY A 249 18.26 -12.28 7.48
CA GLY A 249 17.01 -12.99 7.72
C GLY A 249 15.76 -12.20 7.37
N ILE A 250 14.65 -12.90 7.53
CA ILE A 250 13.30 -12.39 7.33
C ILE A 250 12.44 -12.84 8.51
N THR A 251 11.48 -12.02 8.89
CA THR A 251 10.44 -12.38 9.85
C THR A 251 9.14 -12.58 9.10
N VAL A 252 8.42 -13.66 9.41
CA VAL A 252 7.10 -13.96 8.81
C VAL A 252 6.11 -14.24 9.93
N SER A 253 4.95 -13.59 9.91
CA SER A 253 3.86 -13.86 10.86
C SER A 253 2.52 -14.05 10.17
N THR A 254 1.64 -14.82 10.80
CA THR A 254 0.25 -14.96 10.37
C THR A 254 -0.50 -13.63 10.47
N VAL A 255 -1.54 -13.44 9.66
CA VAL A 255 -2.40 -12.25 9.75
C VAL A 255 -3.52 -12.41 10.78
N ASN A 256 -3.98 -13.64 11.02
CA ASN A 256 -5.22 -13.97 11.74
C ASN A 256 -5.02 -14.40 13.20
N ASN A 257 -3.78 -14.66 13.63
CA ASN A 257 -3.49 -15.17 14.97
C ASN A 257 -2.59 -14.25 15.79
N VAL A 258 -2.81 -14.29 17.10
CA VAL A 258 -1.96 -13.66 18.10
C VAL A 258 -1.69 -14.60 19.28
N THR A 259 -0.58 -14.38 19.97
CA THR A 259 -0.27 -15.00 21.25
C THR A 259 -1.22 -14.50 22.34
N PRO A 260 -1.29 -15.17 23.51
CA PRO A 260 -2.07 -14.68 24.66
C PRO A 260 -1.66 -13.27 25.14
N GLN A 261 -0.46 -12.81 24.78
CA GLN A 261 0.02 -11.47 25.08
C GLN A 261 -0.45 -10.43 24.05
N GLY A 262 -1.02 -10.84 22.91
CA GLY A 262 -1.46 -9.92 21.85
C GLY A 262 -0.38 -9.63 20.81
N GLN A 263 0.65 -10.48 20.73
CA GLN A 263 1.70 -10.37 19.72
C GLN A 263 1.32 -11.26 18.52
N PRO A 264 1.63 -10.87 17.28
CA PRO A 264 1.40 -11.71 16.10
C PRO A 264 2.08 -13.09 16.26
N GLU A 265 1.42 -14.14 15.79
CA GLU A 265 2.05 -15.46 15.75
C GLU A 265 3.13 -15.50 14.65
N ILE A 266 4.39 -15.61 15.05
CA ILE A 266 5.55 -15.55 14.16
C ILE A 266 5.94 -16.96 13.71
N LEU A 267 5.79 -17.23 12.40
CA LEU A 267 6.13 -18.48 11.71
C LEU A 267 7.64 -18.61 11.45
N VAL A 268 8.29 -17.51 11.07
CA VAL A 268 9.74 -17.44 10.85
C VAL A 268 10.34 -16.41 11.80
N LYS A 269 11.19 -16.85 12.72
CA LYS A 269 11.74 -16.02 13.81
C LYS A 269 13.21 -16.33 14.09
N ASN A 270 13.81 -15.48 14.93
CA ASN A 270 15.17 -15.56 15.46
C ASN A 270 16.28 -15.26 14.43
N ILE A 271 17.52 -15.38 14.90
CA ILE A 271 18.74 -15.31 14.10
C ILE A 271 19.67 -16.49 14.49
N PRO A 272 20.02 -17.38 13.55
CA PRO A 272 19.51 -17.45 12.18
C PRO A 272 17.98 -17.71 12.13
N PRO A 273 17.29 -17.38 11.03
CA PRO A 273 15.86 -17.65 10.88
C PRO A 273 15.55 -19.13 11.09
N THR A 274 14.53 -19.40 11.88
CA THR A 274 14.03 -20.74 12.21
C THR A 274 12.53 -20.77 12.01
N THR A 275 12.02 -21.91 11.53
CA THR A 275 10.60 -22.17 11.33
C THR A 275 10.27 -23.63 11.62
N GLU A 276 9.03 -23.90 12.00
CA GLU A 276 8.50 -25.25 12.25
C GLU A 276 7.62 -25.75 11.09
N THR A 277 7.40 -24.92 10.06
CA THR A 277 6.59 -25.23 8.88
C THR A 277 7.46 -25.65 7.69
N ASP A 278 6.83 -25.94 6.55
CA ASP A 278 7.51 -26.19 5.26
C ASP A 278 8.16 -24.96 4.60
N PHE A 279 8.18 -23.80 5.26
CA PHE A 279 8.67 -22.54 4.71
C PHE A 279 10.21 -22.57 4.50
N ASN A 280 10.65 -22.49 3.25
CA ASN A 280 12.04 -22.73 2.87
C ASN A 280 12.85 -21.41 2.81
N ILE A 281 13.92 -21.32 3.61
CA ILE A 281 14.88 -20.21 3.58
C ILE A 281 16.30 -20.77 3.58
N GLN A 282 17.06 -20.51 2.51
CA GLN A 282 18.41 -21.04 2.30
C GLN A 282 19.49 -19.95 2.20
N ARG A 283 19.11 -18.72 1.82
CA ARG A 283 20.01 -17.56 1.73
C ARG A 283 19.38 -16.34 2.41
N PRO A 284 19.45 -16.26 3.74
CA PRO A 284 18.86 -15.16 4.50
C PRO A 284 19.65 -13.84 4.41
N GLU A 285 20.85 -13.83 3.81
CA GLU A 285 21.74 -12.68 3.83
C GLU A 285 21.30 -11.59 2.84
N ILE A 286 21.22 -10.35 3.32
CA ILE A 286 20.72 -9.19 2.57
C ILE A 286 21.87 -8.22 2.32
N TYR A 287 22.56 -8.41 1.19
CA TYR A 287 23.60 -7.48 0.71
C TYR A 287 23.00 -6.30 -0.04
N PHE A 288 21.81 -6.43 -0.61
CA PHE A 288 21.09 -5.40 -1.34
C PHE A 288 19.69 -5.26 -0.73
N GLY A 289 19.37 -4.07 -0.25
CA GLY A 289 18.12 -3.77 0.45
C GLY A 289 17.94 -2.27 0.67
N GLU A 290 16.86 -1.85 1.32
CA GLU A 290 16.47 -0.45 1.47
C GLU A 290 17.38 0.35 2.42
N LYS A 291 17.96 -0.29 3.45
CA LYS A 291 18.91 0.36 4.38
C LYS A 291 20.38 0.27 3.96
N THR A 292 20.68 -0.41 2.85
CA THR A 292 22.06 -0.64 2.37
C THR A 292 22.67 0.57 1.62
N ASN A 293 22.80 1.71 2.30
CA ASN A 293 23.21 2.99 1.68
C ASN A 293 24.72 3.13 1.45
N ASN A 294 25.54 2.35 2.16
CA ASN A 294 27.00 2.43 2.09
C ASN A 294 27.59 1.40 1.12
N TYR A 295 28.74 1.73 0.54
CA TYR A 295 29.54 0.71 -0.16
C TYR A 295 30.12 -0.26 0.87
N VAL A 296 30.39 -1.50 0.46
CA VAL A 296 31.18 -2.46 1.25
C VAL A 296 32.21 -3.13 0.36
N ILE A 297 33.22 -3.72 0.99
CA ILE A 297 34.27 -4.47 0.32
C ILE A 297 34.23 -5.87 0.89
N VAL A 298 33.92 -6.82 0.01
CA VAL A 298 33.77 -8.23 0.32
C VAL A 298 34.98 -9.00 -0.20
N ASN A 299 35.12 -10.26 0.22
CA ASN A 299 36.26 -11.13 -0.12
C ASN A 299 37.60 -10.50 0.31
N THR A 300 37.64 -10.05 1.56
CA THR A 300 38.83 -9.50 2.21
C THR A 300 39.47 -10.50 3.15
N ASP A 301 40.68 -10.22 3.62
CA ASP A 301 41.32 -11.05 4.67
C ASP A 301 40.60 -10.91 6.03
N GLU A 302 39.84 -9.83 6.22
CA GLU A 302 38.89 -9.71 7.34
C GLU A 302 37.60 -10.45 6.95
N MET A 303 37.17 -11.37 7.82
CA MET A 303 35.91 -12.08 7.64
C MET A 303 34.72 -11.17 7.93
N GLU A 304 33.63 -11.39 7.21
CA GLU A 304 32.39 -10.63 7.36
C GLU A 304 31.63 -11.15 8.58
N PHE A 305 31.02 -10.26 9.36
CA PHE A 305 30.09 -10.64 10.41
C PHE A 305 28.79 -11.14 9.76
N ASP A 306 28.35 -12.34 10.16
CA ASP A 306 27.15 -12.98 9.64
C ASP A 306 25.99 -12.80 10.64
N TYR A 307 26.08 -13.47 11.79
CA TYR A 307 25.11 -13.33 12.87
C TYR A 307 25.70 -13.63 14.25
N PRO A 308 25.09 -13.15 15.35
CA PRO A 308 25.58 -13.43 16.67
C PRO A 308 25.20 -14.86 17.11
N SER A 309 26.13 -15.56 17.76
CA SER A 309 25.92 -16.90 18.31
C SER A 309 26.39 -16.96 19.76
N GLY A 310 25.46 -16.70 20.69
CA GLY A 310 25.76 -16.65 22.12
C GLY A 310 26.70 -15.49 22.47
N ALA A 311 27.90 -15.80 22.99
CA ALA A 311 28.95 -14.83 23.27
C ALA A 311 29.90 -14.59 22.08
N ASP A 312 29.83 -15.43 21.06
CA ASP A 312 30.66 -15.37 19.86
C ASP A 312 29.84 -14.88 18.65
N ASN A 313 30.51 -14.70 17.52
CA ASN A 313 29.89 -14.36 16.25
C ASN A 313 30.19 -15.44 15.22
N VAL A 314 29.22 -15.73 14.36
CA VAL A 314 29.45 -16.47 13.12
C VAL A 314 29.95 -15.48 12.08
N GLU A 315 30.92 -15.93 11.30
CA GLU A 315 31.56 -15.13 10.25
C GLU A 315 31.42 -15.85 8.91
N THR A 316 31.37 -15.07 7.84
CA THR A 316 31.12 -15.55 6.48
C THR A 316 32.03 -14.87 5.46
N ILE A 317 32.01 -15.39 4.23
CA ILE A 317 32.65 -14.79 3.06
C ILE A 317 31.60 -14.73 1.96
N TYR A 318 31.49 -13.57 1.31
CA TYR A 318 30.59 -13.41 0.18
C TYR A 318 30.86 -14.37 -0.99
N GLU A 319 29.89 -15.22 -1.31
CA GLU A 319 29.94 -16.18 -2.42
C GLU A 319 29.34 -15.64 -3.72
N GLY A 320 28.78 -14.42 -3.68
CA GLY A 320 28.08 -13.83 -4.81
C GLY A 320 28.98 -13.38 -5.96
N LYS A 321 28.34 -13.19 -7.11
CA LYS A 321 29.01 -12.79 -8.35
C LYS A 321 29.18 -11.29 -8.43
N ALA A 322 28.28 -10.51 -7.83
CA ALA A 322 28.31 -9.07 -7.90
C ALA A 322 29.57 -8.42 -7.29
N GLY A 323 29.75 -7.16 -7.66
CA GLY A 323 30.89 -6.35 -7.25
C GLY A 323 31.93 -6.15 -8.33
N ILE A 324 32.77 -5.14 -8.12
CA ILE A 324 33.88 -4.80 -9.01
C ILE A 324 35.18 -5.21 -8.33
N ASN A 325 35.98 -6.05 -9.00
CA ASN A 325 37.27 -6.49 -8.46
C ASN A 325 38.18 -5.29 -8.16
N LEU A 326 38.80 -5.27 -6.98
CA LEU A 326 39.68 -4.22 -6.50
C LEU A 326 41.15 -4.44 -6.93
N SER A 327 41.35 -4.57 -8.25
CA SER A 327 42.70 -4.45 -8.82
C SER A 327 43.36 -3.13 -8.40
N PHE A 328 44.69 -3.04 -8.45
CA PHE A 328 45.43 -1.85 -8.01
C PHE A 328 44.87 -0.53 -8.58
N PHE A 329 44.51 -0.50 -9.87
CA PHE A 329 43.93 0.68 -10.52
C PHE A 329 42.51 0.97 -10.04
N ASN A 330 41.65 -0.05 -9.91
CA ASN A 330 40.29 0.13 -9.40
C ASN A 330 40.31 0.63 -7.95
N ARG A 331 41.20 0.07 -7.13
CA ARG A 331 41.42 0.49 -5.75
C ARG A 331 41.81 1.96 -5.67
N LEU A 332 42.71 2.43 -6.54
CA LEU A 332 43.10 3.84 -6.62
C LEU A 332 41.92 4.74 -7.02
N MET A 333 41.18 4.36 -8.06
CA MET A 333 40.03 5.14 -8.54
C MET A 333 38.91 5.21 -7.51
N PHE A 334 38.59 4.10 -6.84
CA PHE A 334 37.58 4.08 -5.78
C PHE A 334 38.04 4.81 -4.52
N SER A 335 39.33 4.78 -4.17
CA SER A 335 39.87 5.62 -3.10
C SER A 335 39.66 7.11 -3.37
N ILE A 336 39.86 7.56 -4.61
CA ILE A 336 39.60 8.95 -5.01
C ILE A 336 38.09 9.25 -4.98
N ARG A 337 37.27 8.40 -5.63
CA ARG A 337 35.80 8.60 -5.73
C ARG A 337 35.11 8.61 -4.37
N LYS A 338 35.52 7.73 -3.45
CA LYS A 338 34.94 7.59 -2.10
C LYS A 338 35.67 8.44 -1.05
N GLY A 339 36.72 9.18 -1.43
CA GLY A 339 37.48 10.02 -0.51
C GLY A 339 38.17 9.25 0.63
N SER A 340 38.53 7.98 0.42
CA SER A 340 39.12 7.11 1.45
C SER A 340 40.46 6.56 1.00
N TYR A 341 41.56 7.09 1.56
CA TYR A 341 42.90 6.56 1.32
C TYR A 341 43.10 5.16 1.92
N ARG A 342 42.28 4.78 2.92
CA ARG A 342 42.37 3.50 3.64
C ARG A 342 42.21 2.31 2.72
N MET A 343 41.34 2.40 1.73
CA MET A 343 41.14 1.35 0.72
C MET A 343 42.44 1.06 -0.06
N MET A 344 43.31 2.05 -0.28
CA MET A 344 44.58 1.86 -0.98
C MET A 344 45.71 1.30 -0.12
N ILE A 345 45.67 1.47 1.19
CA ILE A 345 46.77 1.08 2.09
C ILE A 345 46.42 -0.08 3.02
N SER A 346 45.14 -0.47 3.11
CA SER A 346 44.70 -1.59 3.93
C SER A 346 45.32 -2.89 3.42
N ASN A 347 45.92 -3.65 4.33
CA ASN A 347 46.45 -4.97 4.00
C ASN A 347 45.34 -6.02 3.83
N ASN A 348 44.13 -5.76 4.33
CA ASN A 348 43.00 -6.70 4.22
C ASN A 348 42.41 -6.74 2.80
N ILE A 349 42.82 -5.83 1.89
CA ILE A 349 42.27 -5.72 0.54
C ILE A 349 43.33 -6.13 -0.48
N ASP A 350 42.99 -7.15 -1.26
CA ASP A 350 43.81 -7.65 -2.36
C ASP A 350 43.06 -7.55 -3.71
N SER A 351 43.59 -8.23 -4.74
CA SER A 351 42.97 -8.25 -6.07
C SER A 351 41.74 -9.17 -6.18
N ASN A 352 41.52 -10.06 -5.21
CA ASN A 352 40.36 -10.94 -5.12
C ASN A 352 39.18 -10.25 -4.43
N SER A 353 39.45 -9.23 -3.61
CA SER A 353 38.43 -8.40 -2.99
C SER A 353 37.56 -7.67 -4.03
N LYS A 354 36.28 -7.52 -3.71
CA LYS A 354 35.30 -6.83 -4.57
C LYS A 354 34.65 -5.68 -3.82
N ILE A 355 34.45 -4.55 -4.49
CA ILE A 355 33.63 -3.47 -3.95
C ILE A 355 32.19 -3.59 -4.45
N LEU A 356 31.24 -3.61 -3.52
CA LEU A 356 29.81 -3.51 -3.78
C LEU A 356 29.37 -2.04 -3.63
N ILE A 357 28.74 -1.50 -4.67
CA ILE A 357 28.23 -0.12 -4.73
C ILE A 357 26.77 -0.12 -5.20
N ASN A 358 26.06 1.00 -4.96
CA ASN A 358 24.65 1.16 -5.33
C ASN A 358 23.83 -0.05 -4.85
N ARG A 359 23.96 -0.33 -3.55
CA ARG A 359 23.35 -1.47 -2.88
C ARG A 359 21.90 -1.18 -2.51
N ASN A 360 21.62 0.06 -2.13
CA ASN A 360 20.26 0.56 -1.99
C ASN A 360 19.48 0.30 -3.29
N ILE A 361 18.42 -0.50 -3.17
CA ILE A 361 17.66 -1.02 -4.30
C ILE A 361 17.00 0.10 -5.11
N MET A 362 16.44 1.12 -4.47
CA MET A 362 15.81 2.26 -5.14
C MET A 362 16.82 3.12 -5.91
N GLN A 363 18.00 3.35 -5.32
CA GLN A 363 19.10 4.02 -6.01
C GLN A 363 19.54 3.21 -7.24
N ARG A 364 19.63 1.88 -7.10
CA ARG A 364 20.08 0.98 -8.15
C ARG A 364 19.13 0.97 -9.35
N VAL A 365 17.82 0.81 -9.13
CA VAL A 365 16.84 0.82 -10.23
C VAL A 365 16.81 2.16 -10.96
N THR A 366 16.89 3.26 -10.21
CA THR A 366 16.86 4.62 -10.77
C THR A 366 18.10 4.93 -11.61
N GLU A 367 19.28 4.44 -11.21
CA GLU A 367 20.52 4.63 -11.97
C GLU A 367 20.51 3.85 -13.29
N ILE A 368 19.90 2.66 -13.31
CA ILE A 368 19.82 1.80 -14.50
C ILE A 368 18.78 2.33 -15.49
N ALA A 369 17.58 2.69 -15.00
CA ALA A 369 16.47 3.15 -15.83
C ALA A 369 15.83 4.42 -15.26
N PRO A 370 16.47 5.60 -15.42
CA PRO A 370 16.02 6.88 -14.87
C PRO A 370 14.80 7.48 -15.60
N PHE A 371 14.35 6.84 -16.67
CA PHE A 371 13.23 7.29 -17.50
C PHE A 371 11.87 6.73 -17.05
N MET A 372 11.87 5.85 -16.04
CA MET A 372 10.67 5.32 -15.38
C MET A 372 10.52 5.93 -13.99
N TYR A 373 9.31 5.88 -13.47
CA TYR A 373 9.00 6.23 -12.09
C TYR A 373 8.84 4.94 -11.30
N TYR A 374 9.20 4.95 -10.02
CA TYR A 374 9.15 3.76 -9.17
C TYR A 374 8.34 4.07 -7.91
N ASP A 375 7.58 3.07 -7.44
CA ASP A 375 7.00 3.12 -6.10
C ASP A 375 8.14 3.08 -5.07
N PRO A 376 8.21 4.03 -4.11
CA PRO A 376 9.19 3.96 -3.05
C PRO A 376 9.00 2.78 -2.09
N ASP A 377 7.82 2.16 -2.07
CA ASP A 377 7.49 1.00 -1.24
C ASP A 377 7.84 -0.31 -1.99
N ALA A 378 9.07 -0.76 -1.81
CA ALA A 378 9.55 -2.04 -2.35
C ALA A 378 9.07 -3.17 -1.45
N TYR A 379 8.74 -4.35 -2.02
CA TYR A 379 8.33 -5.49 -1.19
C TYR A 379 9.26 -6.68 -1.26
N ILE A 380 9.43 -7.34 -0.13
CA ILE A 380 10.25 -8.55 -0.03
C ILE A 380 9.40 -9.80 -0.23
N VAL A 381 9.94 -10.74 -1.02
CA VAL A 381 9.35 -12.06 -1.25
C VAL A 381 10.39 -13.15 -0.99
N VAL A 382 9.94 -14.30 -0.50
CA VAL A 382 10.77 -15.50 -0.35
C VAL A 382 10.40 -16.47 -1.45
N ASN A 383 11.27 -16.68 -2.42
CA ASN A 383 11.01 -17.66 -3.46
C ASN A 383 11.13 -19.07 -2.87
N GLN A 384 10.02 -19.77 -2.64
CA GLN A 384 10.00 -21.08 -1.99
C GLN A 384 10.74 -22.16 -2.81
N ASP A 385 10.89 -21.96 -4.13
CA ASP A 385 11.60 -22.90 -5.02
C ASP A 385 13.11 -22.97 -4.74
N ASP A 386 13.75 -21.84 -4.42
CA ASP A 386 15.20 -21.75 -4.17
C ASP A 386 15.58 -21.27 -2.74
N GLY A 387 14.59 -20.87 -1.95
CA GLY A 387 14.74 -20.37 -0.58
C GLY A 387 15.48 -19.03 -0.48
N LYS A 388 15.52 -18.24 -1.55
CA LYS A 388 16.17 -16.92 -1.56
C LYS A 388 15.20 -15.77 -1.37
N LEU A 389 15.75 -14.64 -0.94
CA LEU A 389 15.04 -13.38 -0.76
C LEU A 389 15.16 -12.52 -2.02
N TYR A 390 14.03 -12.01 -2.51
CA TYR A 390 13.98 -11.10 -3.65
C TYR A 390 13.16 -9.86 -3.29
N TRP A 391 13.62 -8.69 -3.74
CA TRP A 391 12.83 -7.47 -3.71
C TRP A 391 12.06 -7.33 -5.02
N ILE A 392 10.81 -6.92 -4.95
CA ILE A 392 10.02 -6.52 -6.10
C ILE A 392 9.68 -5.03 -5.96
N ILE A 393 9.97 -4.26 -7.02
CA ILE A 393 9.68 -2.83 -7.10
C ILE A 393 8.72 -2.58 -8.27
N GLU A 394 7.73 -1.76 -8.01
CA GLU A 394 6.74 -1.33 -8.99
C GLU A 394 7.28 -0.20 -9.87
N GLY A 395 7.29 -0.41 -11.19
CA GLY A 395 7.77 0.53 -12.20
C GLY A 395 6.65 1.08 -13.08
N PHE A 396 6.70 2.39 -13.35
CA PHE A 396 5.62 3.13 -13.99
C PHE A 396 6.08 3.94 -15.18
N THR A 397 5.23 3.96 -16.21
CA THR A 397 5.27 4.99 -17.25
C THR A 397 4.18 6.01 -17.00
N VAL A 398 4.52 7.29 -17.13
CA VAL A 398 3.60 8.40 -16.90
C VAL A 398 3.74 9.46 -17.98
N SER A 399 2.68 10.26 -18.18
CA SER A 399 2.72 11.42 -19.06
C SER A 399 1.74 12.50 -18.60
N ASP A 400 2.04 13.77 -18.91
CA ASP A 400 1.12 14.90 -18.84
C ASP A 400 0.49 15.22 -20.22
N ARG A 401 0.76 14.38 -21.23
CA ARG A 401 0.41 14.63 -22.65
C ARG A 401 -0.65 13.70 -23.21
N PHE A 402 -1.53 13.13 -22.39
CA PHE A 402 -2.69 12.38 -22.89
C PHE A 402 -3.87 13.32 -23.18
N PRO A 403 -4.32 13.47 -24.44
CA PRO A 403 -5.42 14.38 -24.79
C PRO A 403 -6.69 14.13 -23.98
N TYR A 404 -7.37 15.20 -23.52
CA TYR A 404 -8.66 15.13 -22.80
C TYR A 404 -8.69 14.37 -21.46
N SER A 405 -7.63 13.66 -21.08
CA SER A 405 -7.57 12.94 -19.82
C SER A 405 -7.41 13.90 -18.65
N GLN A 406 -8.22 13.72 -17.62
CA GLN A 406 -8.17 14.49 -16.38
C GLN A 406 -6.81 14.32 -15.70
N PRO A 407 -6.10 15.42 -15.41
CA PRO A 407 -4.85 15.33 -14.69
C PRO A 407 -5.06 15.15 -13.17
N THR A 408 -4.10 14.49 -12.53
CA THR A 408 -3.97 14.28 -11.09
C THR A 408 -2.52 14.47 -10.64
N ASP A 409 -2.30 14.84 -9.39
CA ASP A 409 -0.98 14.94 -8.74
C ASP A 409 -0.83 13.99 -7.53
N ILE A 410 -1.77 13.05 -7.37
CA ILE A 410 -1.78 12.04 -6.29
C ILE A 410 -0.53 11.15 -6.36
N PHE A 411 -0.17 10.68 -7.55
CA PHE A 411 0.98 9.79 -7.73
C PHE A 411 2.32 10.51 -7.51
N ILE A 412 2.51 11.67 -8.14
CA ILE A 412 3.74 12.47 -8.03
C ILE A 412 3.36 13.87 -7.58
N LYS A 413 3.56 14.15 -6.28
CA LYS A 413 3.24 15.44 -5.68
C LYS A 413 3.96 16.58 -6.42
N GLY A 414 3.20 17.56 -6.90
CA GLY A 414 3.71 18.71 -7.64
C GLY A 414 3.92 18.47 -9.14
N MET A 415 3.65 17.26 -9.65
CA MET A 415 3.61 16.95 -11.07
C MET A 415 2.21 16.45 -11.47
N SER A 416 1.55 17.19 -12.34
CA SER A 416 0.21 16.89 -12.80
C SER A 416 0.27 15.92 -13.98
N VAL A 417 0.15 14.62 -13.71
CA VAL A 417 0.13 13.56 -14.72
C VAL A 417 -1.30 13.29 -15.17
N ASN A 418 -1.51 12.90 -16.43
CA ASN A 418 -2.82 12.53 -16.95
C ASN A 418 -2.81 11.21 -17.72
N TYR A 419 -1.77 10.41 -17.52
CA TYR A 419 -1.60 9.05 -17.99
C TYR A 419 -0.64 8.34 -17.04
N ILE A 420 -0.99 7.12 -16.67
CA ILE A 420 -0.15 6.27 -15.82
C ILE A 420 -0.41 4.80 -16.16
N ARG A 421 0.66 4.01 -16.15
CA ARG A 421 0.64 2.54 -16.20
C ARG A 421 1.66 1.97 -15.26
N ASN A 422 1.28 0.93 -14.53
CA ASN A 422 2.22 0.06 -13.82
C ASN A 422 2.81 -0.94 -14.82
N SER A 423 3.72 -0.45 -15.66
CA SER A 423 4.17 -1.16 -16.86
C SER A 423 5.27 -2.18 -16.59
N VAL A 424 6.01 -2.07 -15.47
CA VAL A 424 7.20 -2.88 -15.21
C VAL A 424 7.22 -3.38 -13.77
N LYS A 425 7.60 -4.64 -13.55
CA LYS A 425 7.98 -5.20 -12.25
C LYS A 425 9.48 -5.39 -12.25
N VAL A 426 10.17 -4.84 -11.26
CA VAL A 426 11.63 -4.99 -11.13
C VAL A 426 11.93 -5.97 -10.03
N VAL A 427 12.66 -7.03 -10.34
CA VAL A 427 13.04 -8.07 -9.36
C VAL A 427 14.52 -7.97 -9.06
N ILE A 428 14.90 -7.95 -7.79
CA ILE A 428 16.29 -7.83 -7.34
C ILE A 428 16.60 -8.95 -6.33
N ASP A 429 17.60 -9.77 -6.63
CA ASP A 429 18.14 -10.76 -5.69
C ASP A 429 18.79 -10.02 -4.50
N ALA A 430 18.34 -10.26 -3.27
CA ALA A 430 18.82 -9.55 -2.08
C ALA A 430 20.28 -9.89 -1.72
N TYR A 431 20.81 -11.02 -2.20
CA TYR A 431 22.17 -11.47 -1.98
C TYR A 431 23.13 -10.99 -3.06
N ASP A 432 22.79 -11.21 -4.34
CA ASP A 432 23.66 -10.89 -5.47
C ASP A 432 23.38 -9.48 -6.04
N GLY A 433 22.20 -8.91 -5.83
CA GLY A 433 21.82 -7.64 -6.45
C GLY A 433 21.67 -7.71 -7.97
N THR A 434 21.61 -8.93 -8.53
CA THR A 434 21.17 -9.16 -9.91
C THR A 434 19.75 -8.62 -10.04
N ILE A 435 19.49 -7.91 -11.12
CA ILE A 435 18.29 -7.11 -11.33
C ILE A 435 17.71 -7.39 -12.71
N ASP A 436 16.41 -7.64 -12.75
CA ASP A 436 15.65 -7.88 -13.97
C ASP A 436 14.41 -7.00 -14.02
N PHE A 437 14.14 -6.40 -15.18
CA PHE A 437 12.96 -5.57 -15.43
C PHE A 437 11.99 -6.35 -16.31
N TYR A 438 10.80 -6.68 -15.78
CA TYR A 438 9.78 -7.44 -16.49
C TYR A 438 8.61 -6.55 -16.90
N VAL A 439 8.21 -6.60 -18.18
CA VAL A 439 7.08 -5.82 -18.70
C VAL A 439 5.76 -6.46 -18.29
N ALA A 440 5.00 -5.82 -17.39
CA ALA A 440 3.70 -6.27 -16.92
C ALA A 440 2.53 -5.80 -17.79
N ASP A 441 2.60 -4.57 -18.34
CA ASP A 441 1.61 -4.08 -19.31
C ASP A 441 2.23 -4.00 -20.71
N GLU A 442 2.08 -5.08 -21.47
CA GLU A 442 2.54 -5.11 -22.86
C GLU A 442 1.78 -4.14 -23.76
N ASN A 443 0.60 -3.64 -23.36
CA ASN A 443 -0.20 -2.73 -24.17
C ASN A 443 0.21 -1.26 -24.01
N ASP A 444 1.05 -0.92 -23.03
CA ASP A 444 1.52 0.44 -22.82
C ASP A 444 2.40 0.94 -23.99
N PRO A 445 1.99 1.98 -24.74
CA PRO A 445 2.79 2.54 -25.83
C PRO A 445 4.13 3.15 -25.37
N ILE A 446 4.23 3.63 -24.13
CA ILE A 446 5.46 4.24 -23.61
C ILE A 446 6.51 3.13 -23.39
N ILE A 447 6.15 2.07 -22.66
CA ILE A 447 7.10 0.97 -22.42
C ILE A 447 7.48 0.26 -23.72
N LYS A 448 6.54 0.04 -24.64
CA LYS A 448 6.81 -0.49 -26.00
C LYS A 448 7.82 0.34 -26.79
N THR A 449 7.90 1.65 -26.51
CA THR A 449 8.89 2.52 -27.16
C THR A 449 10.26 2.34 -26.52
N TYR A 450 10.33 2.25 -25.19
CA TYR A 450 11.59 2.00 -24.48
C TYR A 450 12.15 0.61 -24.73
N ASP A 451 11.31 -0.42 -24.83
CA ASP A 451 11.69 -1.79 -25.19
C ASP A 451 12.42 -1.85 -26.54
N LYS A 452 11.94 -1.08 -27.53
CA LYS A 452 12.62 -0.95 -28.82
C LYS A 452 13.95 -0.20 -28.78
N ILE A 453 14.17 0.64 -27.77
CA ILE A 453 15.41 1.41 -27.58
C ILE A 453 16.44 0.61 -26.78
N PHE A 454 15.99 -0.11 -25.75
CA PHE A 454 16.81 -0.83 -24.78
C PHE A 454 16.50 -2.33 -24.81
N THR A 455 16.83 -3.00 -25.92
CA THR A 455 16.45 -4.38 -26.21
C THR A 455 16.96 -5.44 -25.21
N ASP A 456 17.99 -5.10 -24.43
CA ASP A 456 18.60 -6.03 -23.46
C ASP A 456 18.15 -5.75 -22.01
N LEU A 457 17.39 -4.68 -21.78
CA LEU A 457 17.00 -4.24 -20.43
C LEU A 457 15.69 -4.86 -19.96
N LEU A 458 14.68 -4.85 -20.83
CA LEU A 458 13.32 -5.28 -20.52
C LEU A 458 13.10 -6.72 -20.97
N LYS A 459 12.41 -7.49 -20.13
CA LYS A 459 12.05 -8.89 -20.39
C LYS A 459 10.53 -9.07 -20.40
N PRO A 460 9.98 -10.02 -21.16
CA PRO A 460 8.58 -10.42 -21.03
C PRO A 460 8.29 -10.97 -19.62
N ILE A 461 7.10 -10.69 -19.07
CA ILE A 461 6.67 -11.22 -17.76
C ILE A 461 6.69 -12.75 -17.71
N ASP A 462 6.50 -13.40 -18.86
CA ASP A 462 6.53 -14.85 -19.04
C ASP A 462 7.91 -15.48 -18.82
N GLU A 463 8.98 -14.68 -18.83
CA GLU A 463 10.33 -15.14 -18.47
C GLU A 463 10.60 -15.09 -16.95
N MET A 464 9.73 -14.45 -16.17
CA MET A 464 9.87 -14.40 -14.71
C MET A 464 9.79 -15.82 -14.09
N PRO A 465 10.68 -16.19 -13.16
CA PRO A 465 10.58 -17.47 -12.47
C PRO A 465 9.19 -17.67 -11.82
N GLU A 466 8.62 -18.87 -11.93
CA GLU A 466 7.26 -19.15 -11.47
C GLU A 466 7.08 -18.87 -9.97
N GLY A 467 8.03 -19.28 -9.14
CA GLY A 467 8.02 -19.00 -7.72
C GLY A 467 7.97 -17.51 -7.38
N ILE A 468 8.59 -16.63 -8.19
CA ILE A 468 8.51 -15.16 -8.01
C ILE A 468 7.23 -14.59 -8.63
N ARG A 469 6.82 -15.09 -9.80
CA ARG A 469 5.59 -14.64 -10.49
C ARG A 469 4.36 -14.85 -9.63
N LYS A 470 4.32 -15.95 -8.87
CA LYS A 470 3.29 -16.21 -7.88
C LYS A 470 3.19 -15.11 -6.84
N HIS A 471 4.20 -14.26 -6.62
CA HIS A 471 4.20 -13.16 -5.64
C HIS A 471 3.93 -11.77 -6.22
N ILE A 472 3.61 -11.66 -7.51
CA ILE A 472 3.23 -10.36 -8.09
C ILE A 472 1.91 -9.88 -7.46
N ARG A 473 1.91 -8.64 -6.97
CA ARG A 473 0.70 -7.94 -6.53
C ARG A 473 0.41 -6.72 -7.40
N TYR A 474 -0.86 -6.35 -7.47
CA TYR A 474 -1.35 -5.15 -8.13
C TYR A 474 -0.93 -3.93 -7.30
N SER A 475 -0.31 -2.94 -7.94
CA SER A 475 0.28 -1.82 -7.21
C SER A 475 -0.77 -1.00 -6.47
N ARG A 476 -0.55 -0.81 -5.16
CA ARG A 476 -1.33 0.08 -4.30
C ARG A 476 -1.35 1.51 -4.85
N ALA A 477 -0.19 2.06 -5.18
CA ALA A 477 -0.08 3.41 -5.74
C ALA A 477 -0.86 3.58 -7.06
N PHE A 478 -0.87 2.57 -7.93
CA PHE A 478 -1.67 2.62 -9.15
C PHE A 478 -3.18 2.57 -8.84
N PHE A 479 -3.56 1.63 -7.97
CA PHE A 479 -4.94 1.39 -7.60
C PHE A 479 -5.56 2.58 -6.86
N ASP A 480 -4.80 3.30 -6.04
CA ASP A 480 -5.29 4.51 -5.35
C ASP A 480 -5.57 5.64 -6.34
N VAL A 481 -4.72 5.83 -7.35
CA VAL A 481 -4.95 6.80 -8.43
C VAL A 481 -6.20 6.40 -9.24
N GLN A 482 -6.32 5.12 -9.57
CA GLN A 482 -7.50 4.58 -10.24
C GLN A 482 -8.76 4.81 -9.40
N SER A 483 -8.68 4.50 -8.11
CA SER A 483 -9.80 4.62 -7.18
C SER A 483 -10.27 6.06 -7.05
N ASP A 484 -9.35 7.03 -6.97
CA ASP A 484 -9.68 8.46 -6.94
C ASP A 484 -10.29 8.95 -8.26
N MET A 485 -9.74 8.57 -9.41
CA MET A 485 -10.32 8.94 -10.70
C MET A 485 -11.73 8.35 -10.89
N TYR A 486 -11.93 7.11 -10.44
CA TYR A 486 -13.18 6.39 -10.64
C TYR A 486 -14.37 6.99 -9.84
N ARG A 487 -14.10 7.80 -8.79
CA ARG A 487 -15.11 8.57 -8.04
C ARG A 487 -16.09 9.36 -8.91
N LEU A 488 -15.60 9.91 -10.03
CA LEU A 488 -16.40 10.65 -11.01
C LEU A 488 -16.49 9.92 -12.35
N TYR A 489 -15.42 9.24 -12.77
CA TYR A 489 -15.31 8.68 -14.11
C TYR A 489 -15.92 7.29 -14.28
N HIS A 490 -16.58 6.74 -13.24
CA HIS A 490 -17.51 5.62 -13.41
C HIS A 490 -18.81 6.04 -14.14
N ILE A 491 -19.15 7.34 -14.14
CA ILE A 491 -20.38 7.86 -14.76
C ILE A 491 -20.19 7.99 -16.27
N GLU A 492 -20.75 7.05 -17.02
CA GLU A 492 -20.70 7.08 -18.49
C GLU A 492 -21.74 8.02 -19.12
N ASN A 493 -22.88 8.22 -18.45
CA ASN A 493 -23.94 9.09 -18.95
C ASN A 493 -23.57 10.56 -18.77
N VAL A 494 -23.37 11.26 -19.88
CA VAL A 494 -22.94 12.67 -19.91
C VAL A 494 -23.88 13.62 -19.18
N THR A 495 -25.19 13.38 -19.22
CA THR A 495 -26.17 14.23 -18.53
C THR A 495 -26.00 14.10 -17.02
N VAL A 496 -25.83 12.88 -16.52
CA VAL A 496 -25.57 12.61 -15.09
C VAL A 496 -24.20 13.16 -14.68
N PHE A 497 -23.17 12.93 -15.52
CA PHE A 497 -21.81 13.43 -15.31
C PHE A 497 -21.77 14.96 -15.23
N PHE A 498 -22.52 15.64 -16.10
CA PHE A 498 -22.64 17.10 -16.08
C PHE A 498 -23.23 17.60 -14.76
N GLY A 499 -24.29 16.93 -14.28
CA GLY A 499 -24.94 17.23 -12.99
C GLY A 499 -24.08 16.93 -11.77
N ARG A 500 -23.13 15.97 -11.88
CA ARG A 500 -22.34 15.42 -10.75
C ARG A 500 -23.22 14.86 -9.63
N GLU A 501 -24.40 14.33 -9.98
CA GLU A 501 -25.38 13.83 -9.00
C GLU A 501 -24.96 12.49 -8.38
N ASP A 502 -24.17 11.67 -9.08
CA ASP A 502 -23.68 10.36 -8.62
C ASP A 502 -22.16 10.41 -8.34
N TYR A 503 -21.67 11.49 -7.73
CA TYR A 503 -20.25 11.59 -7.34
C TYR A 503 -19.98 10.77 -6.07
N TRP A 504 -18.94 9.93 -6.12
CA TRP A 504 -18.57 9.07 -5.00
C TRP A 504 -17.37 9.64 -4.23
N ASP A 505 -17.32 9.36 -2.94
CA ASP A 505 -16.17 9.55 -2.07
C ASP A 505 -15.56 8.18 -1.71
N LEU A 506 -14.29 8.19 -1.33
CA LEU A 506 -13.66 7.03 -0.70
C LEU A 506 -14.13 6.96 0.75
N ALA A 507 -14.33 5.75 1.26
CA ALA A 507 -14.71 5.57 2.65
C ALA A 507 -13.64 6.11 3.61
N ASN A 508 -14.09 6.64 4.74
CA ASN A 508 -13.23 7.02 5.85
C ASN A 508 -13.31 5.98 6.97
N GLU A 509 -12.32 5.98 7.86
CA GLU A 509 -12.27 5.21 9.11
C GLU A 509 -11.49 5.98 10.18
N LYS A 510 -11.42 5.45 11.41
CA LYS A 510 -10.47 5.93 12.42
C LYS A 510 -9.28 4.99 12.45
N TYR A 511 -8.07 5.53 12.45
CA TYR A 511 -6.88 4.70 12.36
C TYR A 511 -5.72 5.24 13.21
N MET A 512 -5.08 4.34 13.98
CA MET A 512 -3.88 4.59 14.80
C MET A 512 -3.93 5.84 15.70
N GLY A 513 -5.08 6.09 16.33
CA GLY A 513 -5.28 7.24 17.24
C GLY A 513 -5.34 8.60 16.54
N GLY A 514 -5.08 8.65 15.23
CA GLY A 514 -5.48 9.73 14.36
C GLY A 514 -7.01 9.73 14.23
N GLY A 515 -7.61 10.90 14.05
CA GLY A 515 -9.05 11.01 13.85
C GLY A 515 -9.52 10.34 12.55
N GLU A 516 -10.60 10.87 11.98
CA GLU A 516 -11.12 10.34 10.73
C GLU A 516 -10.15 10.57 9.56
N VAL A 517 -9.78 9.49 8.87
CA VAL A 517 -8.89 9.47 7.70
C VAL A 517 -9.50 8.58 6.60
N PRO A 518 -9.11 8.71 5.32
CA PRO A 518 -9.51 7.75 4.29
C PRO A 518 -9.05 6.34 4.68
N ALA A 519 -9.91 5.33 4.55
CA ALA A 519 -9.60 3.94 4.90
C ALA A 519 -8.46 3.35 4.05
N GLY A 520 -8.24 3.92 2.87
CA GLY A 520 -7.18 3.48 1.97
C GLY A 520 -7.44 2.10 1.38
N SER A 521 -6.48 1.59 0.61
CA SER A 521 -6.60 0.30 -0.04
C SER A 521 -5.90 -0.83 0.72
N SER A 522 -6.60 -1.96 0.86
CA SER A 522 -6.16 -3.09 1.68
C SER A 522 -6.19 -4.40 0.91
N TYR A 523 -5.13 -5.20 1.10
CA TYR A 523 -5.05 -6.55 0.56
C TYR A 523 -5.82 -7.53 1.45
N LEU A 524 -6.78 -8.22 0.87
CA LEU A 524 -7.68 -9.17 1.51
C LEU A 524 -7.75 -10.47 0.71
N MET A 525 -8.16 -11.55 1.36
CA MET A 525 -8.43 -12.83 0.71
C MET A 525 -9.91 -13.17 0.84
N PHE A 526 -10.60 -13.29 -0.30
CA PHE A 526 -11.99 -13.78 -0.35
C PHE A 526 -12.31 -14.35 -1.73
N LYS A 527 -13.43 -15.07 -1.81
CA LYS A 527 -13.96 -15.62 -3.07
C LYS A 527 -14.75 -14.55 -3.83
N LEU A 528 -14.42 -14.35 -5.10
CA LEU A 528 -15.24 -13.54 -6.00
C LEU A 528 -16.49 -14.34 -6.46
N PRO A 529 -17.65 -13.70 -6.68
CA PRO A 529 -18.84 -14.34 -7.20
C PRO A 529 -18.60 -15.09 -8.52
N GLY A 530 -18.91 -16.38 -8.52
CA GLY A 530 -18.74 -17.26 -9.68
C GLY A 530 -17.35 -17.92 -9.78
N GLU A 531 -16.42 -17.59 -8.89
CA GLU A 531 -15.13 -18.27 -8.77
C GLU A 531 -15.20 -19.37 -7.70
N GLU A 532 -14.38 -20.42 -7.85
CA GLU A 532 -14.36 -21.56 -6.92
C GLU A 532 -13.32 -21.42 -5.81
N ASN A 533 -12.26 -20.65 -6.03
CA ASN A 533 -11.13 -20.51 -5.11
C ASN A 533 -11.10 -19.12 -4.47
N VAL A 534 -10.46 -19.02 -3.31
CA VAL A 534 -10.13 -17.75 -2.67
C VAL A 534 -9.01 -17.07 -3.47
N GLU A 535 -9.11 -15.76 -3.67
CA GLU A 535 -8.09 -14.96 -4.34
C GLU A 535 -7.55 -13.86 -3.43
N PHE A 536 -6.28 -13.52 -3.62
CA PHE A 536 -5.68 -12.33 -3.06
C PHE A 536 -6.13 -11.10 -3.86
N LEU A 537 -6.75 -10.14 -3.18
CA LEU A 537 -7.45 -9.00 -3.79
C LEU A 537 -7.02 -7.71 -3.12
N LEU A 538 -6.73 -6.67 -3.90
CA LEU A 538 -6.55 -5.31 -3.37
C LEU A 538 -7.89 -4.57 -3.44
N THR A 539 -8.39 -4.07 -2.31
CA THR A 539 -9.74 -3.52 -2.22
C THR A 539 -9.79 -2.08 -1.74
N ASN A 540 -10.84 -1.36 -2.14
CA ASN A 540 -11.18 -0.02 -1.64
C ASN A 540 -12.71 0.17 -1.65
N GLN A 541 -13.24 0.96 -0.72
CA GLN A 541 -14.68 1.12 -0.53
C GLN A 541 -15.14 2.53 -0.92
N TYR A 542 -16.32 2.61 -1.54
CA TYR A 542 -16.93 3.87 -1.96
C TYR A 542 -18.20 4.18 -1.17
N THR A 543 -18.35 5.45 -0.84
CA THR A 543 -19.57 6.04 -0.26
C THR A 543 -20.09 7.17 -1.15
N PRO A 544 -21.38 7.54 -1.06
CA PRO A 544 -21.85 8.78 -1.67
C PRO A 544 -21.21 9.99 -1.01
N GLN A 545 -21.17 11.12 -1.73
CA GLN A 545 -20.62 12.35 -1.16
C GLN A 545 -21.31 12.77 0.15
N ASN A 546 -20.52 13.03 1.19
CA ASN A 546 -20.99 13.39 2.54
C ASN A 546 -21.91 12.34 3.20
N LYS A 547 -21.68 11.06 2.90
CA LYS A 547 -22.37 9.92 3.53
C LYS A 547 -21.36 8.85 3.91
N ASP A 548 -21.69 8.09 4.96
CA ASP A 548 -20.84 7.01 5.47
C ASP A 548 -21.33 5.62 5.04
N ASN A 549 -22.49 5.52 4.37
CA ASN A 549 -23.00 4.25 3.86
C ASN A 549 -22.30 3.87 2.55
N MET A 550 -21.87 2.62 2.42
CA MET A 550 -21.26 2.13 1.19
C MET A 550 -22.27 2.01 0.07
N ILE A 551 -21.77 2.23 -1.14
CA ILE A 551 -22.48 2.01 -2.40
C ILE A 551 -21.71 1.10 -3.35
N ALA A 552 -20.40 0.99 -3.17
CA ALA A 552 -19.61 0.05 -3.93
C ALA A 552 -18.33 -0.39 -3.19
N LEU A 553 -17.76 -1.51 -3.61
CA LEU A 553 -16.43 -1.99 -3.24
C LEU A 553 -15.69 -2.33 -4.53
N LEU A 554 -14.55 -1.69 -4.77
CA LEU A 554 -13.68 -1.99 -5.90
C LEU A 554 -12.60 -2.96 -5.44
N ALA A 555 -12.32 -3.97 -6.27
CA ALA A 555 -11.29 -4.97 -6.04
C ALA A 555 -10.41 -5.12 -7.29
N ALA A 556 -9.10 -5.25 -7.12
CA ALA A 556 -8.15 -5.64 -8.15
C ALA A 556 -7.64 -7.06 -7.87
N ARG A 557 -7.68 -7.93 -8.88
CA ARG A 557 -7.22 -9.33 -8.80
C ARG A 557 -5.69 -9.41 -8.88
N ASN A 558 -5.09 -10.18 -7.98
CA ASN A 558 -3.63 -10.39 -7.94
C ASN A 558 -3.20 -11.76 -8.47
N ASP A 559 -4.12 -12.73 -8.54
CA ASP A 559 -3.75 -14.13 -8.74
C ASP A 559 -4.01 -14.65 -10.16
N GLY A 560 -3.11 -15.51 -10.63
CA GLY A 560 -3.26 -16.31 -11.85
C GLY A 560 -3.39 -15.48 -13.14
N GLU A 561 -4.18 -16.00 -14.09
CA GLU A 561 -4.42 -15.38 -15.40
C GLU A 561 -5.27 -14.10 -15.31
N ASN A 562 -5.93 -13.89 -14.16
CA ASN A 562 -6.82 -12.75 -13.95
C ASN A 562 -6.12 -11.54 -13.32
N TYR A 563 -4.80 -11.61 -13.11
CA TYR A 563 -4.00 -10.52 -12.58
C TYR A 563 -4.30 -9.20 -13.32
N GLY A 564 -4.67 -8.17 -12.55
CA GLY A 564 -4.94 -6.82 -13.04
C GLY A 564 -6.38 -6.56 -13.52
N GLU A 565 -7.28 -7.54 -13.45
CA GLU A 565 -8.71 -7.29 -13.67
C GLU A 565 -9.30 -6.51 -12.48
N LEU A 566 -10.04 -5.43 -12.80
CA LEU A 566 -10.78 -4.63 -11.83
C LEU A 566 -12.24 -5.09 -11.75
N VAL A 567 -12.70 -5.41 -10.56
CA VAL A 567 -14.07 -5.85 -10.27
C VAL A 567 -14.73 -4.87 -9.31
N LEU A 568 -15.90 -4.37 -9.66
CA LEU A 568 -16.69 -3.46 -8.84
C LEU A 568 -17.93 -4.18 -8.32
N TYR A 569 -18.03 -4.34 -7.01
CA TYR A 569 -19.28 -4.70 -6.36
C TYR A 569 -20.13 -3.46 -6.22
N GLU A 570 -21.29 -3.45 -6.87
CA GLU A 570 -22.29 -2.40 -6.73
C GLU A 570 -23.36 -2.86 -5.73
N PHE A 571 -23.61 -2.05 -4.71
CA PHE A 571 -24.59 -2.35 -3.67
C PHE A 571 -25.97 -1.73 -4.00
N PRO A 572 -27.08 -2.34 -3.53
CA PRO A 572 -28.41 -1.84 -3.80
C PRO A 572 -28.67 -0.46 -3.20
N LYS A 573 -29.15 0.49 -4.02
CA LYS A 573 -29.55 1.83 -3.57
C LYS A 573 -30.78 1.84 -2.65
N THR A 574 -31.44 0.69 -2.46
CA THR A 574 -32.64 0.51 -1.62
C THR A 574 -32.35 0.11 -0.18
N LYS A 575 -31.10 -0.23 0.15
CA LYS A 575 -30.67 -0.64 1.49
C LYS A 575 -29.54 0.27 1.97
N VAL A 576 -29.42 0.46 3.29
CA VAL A 576 -28.26 1.10 3.90
C VAL A 576 -27.22 0.02 4.18
N ILE A 577 -26.10 0.08 3.47
CA ILE A 577 -24.94 -0.79 3.72
C ILE A 577 -23.94 0.04 4.54
N PRO A 578 -23.56 -0.38 5.78
CA PRO A 578 -22.61 0.38 6.59
C PRO A 578 -21.24 0.46 5.94
N GLY A 579 -20.64 1.65 5.81
CA GLY A 579 -19.20 1.75 5.51
C GLY A 579 -18.34 1.69 6.76
N PRO A 580 -17.01 1.64 6.60
CA PRO A 580 -16.05 1.63 7.70
C PRO A 580 -16.36 2.67 8.80
N ASN A 581 -16.51 3.96 8.46
CA ASN A 581 -16.86 5.01 9.43
C ASN A 581 -18.21 4.80 10.16
N MET A 582 -19.18 4.13 9.52
CA MET A 582 -20.42 3.77 10.23
C MET A 582 -20.17 2.68 11.27
N ILE A 583 -19.27 1.74 11.00
CA ILE A 583 -18.84 0.73 11.99
C ILE A 583 -18.08 1.41 13.12
N GLU A 584 -17.18 2.34 12.82
CA GLU A 584 -16.49 3.18 13.82
C GLU A 584 -17.49 3.86 14.77
N THR A 585 -18.54 4.46 14.20
CA THR A 585 -19.60 5.12 14.94
C THR A 585 -20.43 4.13 15.78
N LYS A 586 -20.71 2.92 15.26
CA LYS A 586 -21.41 1.88 16.02
C LYS A 586 -20.58 1.42 17.22
N ILE A 587 -19.26 1.32 17.07
CA ILE A 587 -18.34 0.94 18.15
C ILE A 587 -18.34 1.99 19.25
N ASP A 588 -18.27 3.27 18.89
CA ASP A 588 -18.34 4.37 19.86
C ASP A 588 -19.70 4.45 20.58
N GLN A 589 -20.78 3.97 19.96
CA GLN A 589 -22.13 4.01 20.50
C GLN A 589 -22.48 2.77 21.34
N ASP A 590 -21.80 1.66 21.13
CA ASP A 590 -22.00 0.45 21.94
C ASP A 590 -21.55 0.71 23.38
N THR A 591 -22.46 0.55 24.34
CA THR A 591 -22.20 0.92 25.74
C THR A 591 -21.12 0.06 26.39
N ASN A 592 -20.97 -1.20 25.98
CA ASN A 592 -19.97 -2.11 26.54
C ASN A 592 -18.60 -1.79 25.96
N ILE A 593 -18.51 -1.66 24.64
CA ILE A 593 -17.25 -1.39 23.95
C ILE A 593 -16.74 0.00 24.30
N SER A 594 -17.56 1.05 24.14
CA SER A 594 -17.16 2.44 24.40
C SER A 594 -16.68 2.66 25.85
N SER A 595 -17.34 2.05 26.83
CA SER A 595 -16.92 2.13 28.24
C SER A 595 -15.54 1.51 28.44
N GLN A 596 -15.28 0.35 27.83
CA GLN A 596 -14.01 -0.36 27.92
C GLN A 596 -12.88 0.39 27.22
N LEU A 597 -13.10 0.89 26.00
CA LEU A 597 -12.12 1.71 25.28
C LEU A 597 -11.80 3.00 26.06
N THR A 598 -12.81 3.64 26.64
CA THR A 598 -12.62 4.84 27.48
C THR A 598 -11.82 4.54 28.75
N LEU A 599 -11.97 3.36 29.36
CA LEU A 599 -11.20 2.94 30.52
C LEU A 599 -9.74 2.63 30.16
N TRP A 600 -9.51 1.99 29.00
CA TRP A 600 -8.18 1.69 28.50
C TRP A 600 -7.42 2.92 28.02
N SER A 601 -8.14 3.93 27.53
CA SER A 601 -7.56 5.20 27.11
C SER A 601 -7.36 6.18 28.28
N GLN A 602 -7.05 5.68 29.48
CA GLN A 602 -6.77 6.50 30.68
C GLN A 602 -5.33 6.33 31.15
N LEU A 603 -4.68 7.47 31.44
CA LEU A 603 -3.45 7.61 32.25
C LEU A 603 -2.44 6.46 32.11
N GLY A 604 -1.56 6.50 31.11
CA GLY A 604 -0.45 5.57 30.94
C GLY A 604 -0.65 4.53 29.84
N SER A 605 -1.80 4.52 29.17
CA SER A 605 -2.05 3.74 27.96
C SER A 605 -2.94 4.46 26.93
N ASP A 606 -2.63 4.19 25.68
CA ASP A 606 -3.34 4.62 24.48
C ASP A 606 -4.03 3.41 23.82
N VAL A 607 -5.27 3.63 23.38
CA VAL A 607 -6.00 2.69 22.52
C VAL A 607 -5.73 3.07 21.08
N LEU A 608 -5.24 2.12 20.29
CA LEU A 608 -5.04 2.29 18.85
C LEU A 608 -6.04 1.39 18.11
N ARG A 609 -6.68 1.95 17.09
CA ARG A 609 -7.66 1.26 16.25
C ARG A 609 -6.99 0.89 14.93
N GLY A 610 -7.14 -0.36 14.52
CA GLY A 610 -6.66 -0.86 13.25
C GLY A 610 -7.56 -0.47 12.08
N ASN A 611 -7.27 -1.01 10.90
CA ASN A 611 -8.13 -0.87 9.74
C ASN A 611 -9.45 -1.60 9.96
N THR A 612 -10.56 -0.98 9.54
CA THR A 612 -11.86 -1.64 9.51
C THR A 612 -11.99 -2.40 8.19
N LEU A 613 -11.80 -3.72 8.24
CA LEU A 613 -11.84 -4.59 7.07
C LEU A 613 -13.28 -4.93 6.71
N VAL A 614 -13.63 -4.76 5.43
CA VAL A 614 -14.93 -5.14 4.86
C VAL A 614 -14.73 -6.42 4.06
N ILE A 615 -15.21 -7.55 4.57
CA ILE A 615 -14.97 -8.89 4.02
C ILE A 615 -16.27 -9.46 3.44
N PRO A 616 -16.37 -9.59 2.10
CA PRO A 616 -17.47 -10.28 1.47
C PRO A 616 -17.40 -11.79 1.70
N ILE A 617 -18.50 -12.37 2.20
CA ILE A 617 -18.65 -13.82 2.36
C ILE A 617 -20.04 -14.20 1.85
N GLU A 618 -20.10 -15.10 0.87
CA GLU A 618 -21.31 -15.41 0.12
C GLU A 618 -21.97 -14.13 -0.44
N GLU A 619 -23.17 -13.80 0.05
CA GLU A 619 -23.92 -12.59 -0.31
C GLU A 619 -23.96 -11.55 0.83
N SER A 620 -23.13 -11.72 1.85
CA SER A 620 -23.09 -10.92 3.07
C SER A 620 -21.75 -10.20 3.26
N LEU A 621 -21.73 -9.20 4.14
CA LEU A 621 -20.53 -8.45 4.52
C LEU A 621 -20.25 -8.65 6.01
N LEU A 622 -19.05 -9.12 6.32
CA LEU A 622 -18.50 -9.19 7.68
C LEU A 622 -17.51 -8.04 7.87
N TYR A 623 -17.60 -7.35 9.01
CA TYR A 623 -16.70 -6.24 9.34
C TYR A 623 -15.81 -6.65 10.51
N VAL A 624 -14.51 -6.41 10.38
CA VAL A 624 -13.51 -6.81 11.39
C VAL A 624 -12.54 -5.66 11.63
N GLU A 625 -12.34 -5.30 12.89
CA GLU A 625 -11.43 -4.22 13.29
C GLU A 625 -10.61 -4.66 14.52
N PRO A 626 -9.27 -4.71 14.44
CA PRO A 626 -8.44 -5.02 15.60
C PRO A 626 -8.21 -3.79 16.48
N ILE A 627 -8.21 -4.01 17.80
CA ILE A 627 -7.97 -3.00 18.82
C ILE A 627 -6.66 -3.32 19.53
N TYR A 628 -5.72 -2.37 19.49
CA TYR A 628 -4.43 -2.47 20.14
C TYR A 628 -4.39 -1.61 21.41
N LEU A 629 -3.63 -2.08 22.39
CA LEU A 629 -3.20 -1.27 23.52
C LEU A 629 -1.71 -1.01 23.41
N LYS A 630 -1.34 0.25 23.62
CA LYS A 630 0.05 0.68 23.77
C LYS A 630 0.19 1.43 25.08
N SER A 631 1.28 1.22 25.80
CA SER A 631 1.58 2.01 26.99
C SER A 631 2.31 3.30 26.60
N ASP A 632 2.06 4.40 27.33
CA ASP A 632 2.57 5.76 27.06
C ASP A 632 4.09 5.91 27.25
N THR A 633 4.81 4.83 27.60
CA THR A 633 6.27 4.86 27.74
C THR A 633 6.97 4.54 26.43
N ASP A 634 8.06 5.25 26.13
CA ASP A 634 8.84 5.14 24.89
C ASP A 634 9.37 3.73 24.55
N SER A 635 9.40 2.79 25.52
CA SER A 635 9.93 1.43 25.35
C SER A 635 8.88 0.36 25.01
N ASN A 636 7.61 0.73 24.85
CA ASN A 636 6.51 -0.24 24.63
C ASN A 636 5.96 -0.18 23.20
N PHE A 637 5.58 -1.34 22.67
CA PHE A 637 5.01 -1.53 21.34
C PHE A 637 3.51 -1.87 21.45
N PRO A 638 2.71 -1.64 20.39
CA PRO A 638 1.30 -2.02 20.38
C PRO A 638 1.11 -3.54 20.47
N GLU A 639 0.18 -3.97 21.31
CA GLU A 639 -0.27 -5.37 21.39
C GLU A 639 -1.77 -5.43 21.08
N MET A 640 -2.18 -6.34 20.20
CA MET A 640 -3.59 -6.54 19.88
C MET A 640 -4.28 -7.22 21.06
N LYS A 641 -5.30 -6.58 21.62
CA LYS A 641 -6.00 -7.11 22.81
C LYS A 641 -7.39 -7.63 22.50
N MET A 642 -8.08 -6.99 21.54
CA MET A 642 -9.42 -7.39 21.15
C MET A 642 -9.60 -7.23 19.66
N VAL A 643 -10.53 -7.98 19.11
CA VAL A 643 -11.07 -7.80 17.77
C VAL A 643 -12.56 -7.49 17.88
N VAL A 644 -12.97 -6.44 17.17
CA VAL A 644 -14.38 -6.10 16.98
C VAL A 644 -14.86 -6.80 15.73
N VAL A 645 -15.98 -7.51 15.83
CA VAL A 645 -16.67 -8.10 14.69
C VAL A 645 -18.08 -7.56 14.62
N SER A 646 -18.48 -7.04 13.46
CA SER A 646 -19.85 -6.59 13.20
C SER A 646 -20.48 -7.32 12.04
N TYR A 647 -21.72 -7.73 12.24
CA TYR A 647 -22.55 -8.37 11.22
C TYR A 647 -24.02 -8.00 11.43
N GLY A 648 -24.65 -7.42 10.40
CA GLY A 648 -26.00 -6.88 10.50
C GLY A 648 -26.10 -5.79 11.57
N ASP A 649 -26.96 -6.04 12.58
CA ASP A 649 -27.16 -5.15 13.73
C ASP A 649 -26.37 -5.58 14.97
N LYS A 650 -25.65 -6.71 14.90
CA LYS A 650 -24.83 -7.19 16.01
C LYS A 650 -23.41 -6.65 15.89
N ILE A 651 -22.84 -6.31 17.02
CA ILE A 651 -21.44 -5.95 17.16
C ILE A 651 -20.91 -6.53 18.47
N LEU A 652 -19.74 -7.14 18.42
CA LEU A 652 -19.10 -7.78 19.57
C LEU A 652 -17.61 -7.45 19.55
N MET A 653 -17.01 -7.38 20.75
CA MET A 653 -15.58 -7.20 20.93
C MET A 653 -15.07 -8.34 21.81
N GLU A 654 -14.22 -9.21 21.25
CA GLU A 654 -13.69 -10.39 21.95
C GLU A 654 -12.16 -10.48 21.79
N PRO A 655 -11.46 -11.29 22.61
CA PRO A 655 -10.00 -11.42 22.52
C PRO A 655 -9.48 -12.08 21.23
N THR A 656 -10.30 -12.94 20.59
CA THR A 656 -9.94 -13.64 19.35
C THR A 656 -11.08 -13.60 18.33
N LEU A 657 -10.73 -13.73 17.05
CA LEU A 657 -11.68 -13.73 15.95
C LEU A 657 -12.67 -14.89 16.08
N ASP A 658 -12.18 -16.09 16.41
CA ASP A 658 -13.01 -17.29 16.57
C ASP A 658 -14.05 -17.12 17.68
N THR A 659 -13.65 -16.55 18.83
CA THR A 659 -14.59 -16.29 19.93
C THR A 659 -15.62 -15.23 19.52
N ALA A 660 -15.20 -14.18 18.81
CA ALA A 660 -16.10 -13.15 18.30
C ALA A 660 -17.14 -13.76 17.35
N ILE A 661 -16.70 -14.56 16.37
CA ILE A 661 -17.56 -15.23 15.39
C ILE A 661 -18.52 -16.18 16.10
N ASN A 662 -18.03 -17.10 16.93
CA ASN A 662 -18.86 -18.09 17.62
C ASN A 662 -19.96 -17.42 18.45
N ARG A 663 -19.63 -16.36 19.21
CA ARG A 663 -20.61 -15.60 19.99
C ARG A 663 -21.59 -14.81 19.13
N LEU A 664 -21.15 -14.25 17.99
CA LEU A 664 -22.01 -13.48 17.08
C LEU A 664 -23.13 -14.34 16.50
N PHE A 665 -22.80 -15.59 16.16
CA PHE A 665 -23.72 -16.59 15.59
C PHE A 665 -24.39 -17.48 16.63
N GLY A 666 -24.19 -17.21 17.93
CA GLY A 666 -24.91 -17.86 19.03
C GLY A 666 -24.43 -19.29 19.33
N ILE A 667 -23.20 -19.62 18.94
CA ILE A 667 -22.53 -20.86 19.32
C ILE A 667 -21.88 -20.61 20.66
N THR A 668 -22.53 -21.10 21.70
CA THR A 668 -21.84 -21.31 22.97
C THR A 668 -20.90 -22.50 22.73
N GLU A 669 -19.59 -22.26 22.65
CA GLU A 669 -18.66 -23.33 22.95
C GLU A 669 -19.04 -23.82 24.35
N GLN A 670 -19.54 -25.06 24.43
CA GLN A 670 -19.38 -25.79 25.68
C GLN A 670 -17.88 -25.82 25.92
N GLU A 671 -17.43 -25.22 27.03
CA GLU A 671 -16.13 -25.55 27.59
C GLU A 671 -15.89 -27.06 27.41
N PRO A 672 -14.69 -27.51 26.98
CA PRO A 672 -14.40 -28.91 26.78
C PRO A 672 -14.91 -29.71 27.99
N GLY A 673 -15.82 -30.63 27.69
CA GLY A 673 -16.85 -31.08 28.61
C GLY A 673 -16.35 -31.39 30.01
N ARG A 674 -17.00 -30.77 31.00
CA ARG A 674 -17.19 -31.46 32.28
C ARG A 674 -17.76 -32.85 31.96
N PRO A 675 -17.14 -33.94 32.44
CA PRO A 675 -17.71 -35.27 32.26
C PRO A 675 -19.14 -35.25 32.77
N GLN A 676 -20.10 -35.66 31.95
CA GLN A 676 -21.44 -35.98 32.43
C GLN A 676 -21.28 -37.03 33.52
N VAL A 677 -21.55 -36.65 34.76
CA VAL A 677 -21.63 -37.57 35.89
C VAL A 677 -22.78 -38.54 35.55
N PRO A 678 -22.54 -39.86 35.54
CA PRO A 678 -23.63 -40.83 35.42
C PRO A 678 -24.65 -40.57 36.53
N ASP A 679 -25.94 -40.71 36.21
CA ASP A 679 -27.01 -40.82 37.21
C ASP A 679 -26.71 -42.04 38.11
N GLU A 680 -25.97 -41.81 39.19
CA GLU A 680 -25.89 -42.71 40.32
C GLU A 680 -26.44 -42.01 41.55
N GLU A 681 -27.45 -42.66 42.13
CA GLU A 681 -28.15 -42.35 43.36
C GLU A 681 -27.13 -42.20 44.50
N TYR A 682 -26.85 -40.96 44.93
CA TYR A 682 -25.95 -40.71 46.05
C TYR A 682 -26.68 -40.87 47.39
N ASP A 683 -26.14 -41.76 48.22
CA ASP A 683 -26.59 -42.03 49.59
C ASP A 683 -26.36 -40.79 50.48
N ASP A 684 -27.40 -40.38 51.19
CA ASP A 684 -27.47 -39.21 52.07
C ASP A 684 -26.35 -39.24 53.13
N THR A 685 -25.23 -38.55 52.87
CA THR A 685 -24.18 -38.35 53.87
C THR A 685 -23.96 -36.86 54.11
N ASN A 686 -23.93 -36.47 55.39
CA ASN A 686 -23.83 -35.09 55.86
C ASN A 686 -22.55 -34.38 55.32
N ILE A 687 -22.68 -33.12 54.88
CA ILE A 687 -21.58 -32.27 54.34
C ILE A 687 -20.34 -32.28 55.23
N ASN A 688 -20.51 -32.26 56.56
CA ASN A 688 -19.39 -32.27 57.50
C ASN A 688 -18.57 -33.57 57.44
N ASP A 689 -19.19 -34.73 57.16
CA ASP A 689 -18.50 -36.01 57.07
C ASP A 689 -17.67 -36.11 55.77
N LEU A 690 -18.15 -35.47 54.70
CA LEU A 690 -17.42 -35.37 53.43
C LEU A 690 -16.19 -34.46 53.54
N ILE A 691 -16.27 -33.36 54.29
CA ILE A 691 -15.12 -32.48 54.56
C ILE A 691 -14.05 -33.21 55.38
N ILE A 692 -14.45 -34.02 56.38
CA ILE A 692 -13.51 -34.80 57.19
C ILE A 692 -12.82 -35.86 56.31
N LYS A 693 -13.58 -36.62 55.51
CA LYS A 693 -13.02 -37.64 54.60
C LYS A 693 -12.12 -37.04 53.52
N ALA A 694 -12.47 -35.87 52.96
CA ALA A 694 -11.63 -35.19 51.98
C ALA A 694 -10.27 -34.80 52.58
N ASN A 695 -10.26 -34.29 53.81
CA ASN A 695 -9.01 -33.97 54.50
C ASN A 695 -8.17 -35.21 54.83
N GLU A 696 -8.80 -36.33 55.22
CA GLU A 696 -8.09 -37.60 55.45
C GLU A 696 -7.45 -38.12 54.16
N VAL A 697 -8.18 -38.14 53.05
CA VAL A 697 -7.69 -38.61 51.74
C VAL A 697 -6.57 -37.71 51.19
N PHE A 698 -6.65 -36.39 51.42
CA PHE A 698 -5.57 -35.47 51.06
C PHE A 698 -4.29 -35.70 51.88
N ASN A 699 -4.43 -36.00 53.17
CA ASN A 699 -3.27 -36.33 54.02
C ASN A 699 -2.63 -37.66 53.60
N ASP A 700 -3.44 -38.68 53.32
CA ASP A 700 -2.98 -39.98 52.78
C ASP A 700 -2.25 -39.81 51.43
N ALA A 701 -2.76 -38.92 50.55
CA ALA A 701 -2.09 -38.61 49.29
C ALA A 701 -0.71 -37.97 49.54
N ASN A 702 -0.62 -37.00 50.45
CA ASN A 702 0.67 -36.37 50.78
C ASN A 702 1.66 -37.38 51.38
N GLU A 703 1.20 -38.31 52.22
CA GLU A 703 2.05 -39.37 52.77
C GLU A 703 2.52 -40.34 51.67
N ALA A 704 1.65 -40.70 50.72
CA ALA A 704 2.01 -41.54 49.57
C ALA A 704 3.04 -40.85 48.65
N SER A 705 2.92 -39.54 48.44
CA SER A 705 3.90 -38.72 47.69
C SER A 705 5.25 -38.66 48.38
N GLN A 706 5.27 -38.42 49.70
CA GLN A 706 6.50 -38.38 50.50
C GLN A 706 7.21 -39.74 50.55
N ASN A 707 6.46 -40.84 50.50
CA ASN A 707 7.00 -42.20 50.45
C ASN A 707 7.32 -42.68 49.01
N GLY A 708 7.17 -41.83 47.99
CA GLY A 708 7.48 -42.13 46.59
C GLY A 708 6.53 -43.13 45.91
N ASN A 709 5.36 -43.39 46.49
CA ASN A 709 4.35 -44.31 45.96
C ASN A 709 3.34 -43.56 45.06
N TRP A 710 3.77 -43.25 43.84
CA TRP A 710 2.99 -42.47 42.86
C TRP A 710 1.69 -43.15 42.41
N ALA A 711 1.63 -44.48 42.43
CA ALA A 711 0.41 -45.22 42.09
C ALA A 711 -0.69 -45.02 43.14
N GLU A 712 -0.33 -45.07 44.43
CA GLU A 712 -1.28 -44.81 45.51
C GLU A 712 -1.63 -43.32 45.62
N TYR A 713 -0.67 -42.42 45.36
CA TYR A 713 -0.93 -40.99 45.23
C TYR A 713 -2.00 -40.69 44.17
N GLY A 714 -1.84 -41.22 42.95
CA GLY A 714 -2.82 -41.02 41.88
C GLY A 714 -4.21 -41.57 42.24
N ARG A 715 -4.26 -42.71 42.94
CA ARG A 715 -5.52 -43.29 43.45
C ARG A 715 -6.22 -42.37 44.46
N LYS A 716 -5.47 -41.83 45.42
CA LYS A 716 -5.98 -40.95 46.48
C LYS A 716 -6.39 -39.57 45.95
N ILE A 717 -5.68 -39.03 44.96
CA ILE A 717 -6.09 -37.79 44.29
C ILE A 717 -7.43 -37.97 43.55
N ASN A 718 -7.63 -39.10 42.85
CA ASN A 718 -8.90 -39.39 42.20
C ASN A 718 -10.05 -39.58 43.22
N GLU A 719 -9.75 -40.16 44.39
CA GLU A 719 -10.73 -40.31 45.49
C GLU A 719 -11.10 -38.95 46.10
N LEU A 720 -10.12 -38.05 46.26
CA LEU A 720 -10.33 -36.68 46.73
C LEU A 720 -11.20 -35.89 45.74
N GLU A 721 -10.93 -36.00 44.44
CA GLU A 721 -11.72 -35.35 43.40
C GLU A 721 -13.19 -35.77 43.46
N ARG A 722 -13.47 -37.07 43.67
CA ARG A 722 -14.84 -37.57 43.84
C ARG A 722 -15.53 -36.96 45.07
N LEU A 723 -14.84 -36.88 46.21
CA LEU A 723 -15.39 -36.31 47.44
C LEU A 723 -15.66 -34.80 47.30
N LEU A 724 -14.78 -34.07 46.61
CA LEU A 724 -14.97 -32.64 46.34
C LEU A 724 -16.12 -32.39 45.36
N ASN A 725 -16.28 -33.24 44.34
CA ASN A 725 -17.41 -33.17 43.42
C ASN A 725 -18.74 -33.46 44.13
N GLN A 726 -18.78 -34.44 45.05
CA GLN A 726 -19.95 -34.69 45.90
C GLN A 726 -20.27 -33.52 46.82
N LEU A 727 -19.24 -32.90 47.44
CA LEU A 727 -19.41 -31.72 48.28
C LEU A 727 -20.00 -30.54 47.49
N ASN A 728 -19.47 -30.30 46.28
CA ASN A 728 -19.91 -29.22 45.40
C ASN A 728 -21.36 -29.45 44.92
N ALA A 729 -21.73 -30.70 44.62
CA ALA A 729 -23.10 -31.05 44.25
C ALA A 729 -24.10 -30.81 45.40
N LEU A 730 -23.72 -31.14 46.64
CA LEU A 730 -24.57 -30.92 47.81
C LEU A 730 -24.72 -29.43 48.17
N ILE A 731 -23.66 -28.62 48.03
CA ILE A 731 -23.70 -27.17 48.28
C ILE A 731 -24.53 -26.44 47.23
N ASN A 732 -24.36 -26.76 45.94
CA ASN A 732 -25.12 -26.11 44.88
C ASN A 732 -26.59 -26.58 44.84
N GLY A 733 -26.84 -27.85 45.19
CA GLY A 733 -28.20 -28.38 45.32
C GLY A 733 -29.01 -27.71 46.44
N GLN A 734 -28.37 -27.33 47.56
CA GLN A 734 -29.04 -26.56 48.61
C GLN A 734 -29.36 -25.12 48.18
N GLN A 735 -28.47 -24.47 47.42
CA GLN A 735 -28.71 -23.11 46.90
C GLN A 735 -29.86 -23.04 45.87
N GLU A 736 -30.01 -24.08 45.03
CA GLU A 736 -31.15 -24.19 44.11
C GLU A 736 -32.48 -24.48 44.82
N GLN A 737 -32.45 -25.14 45.98
CA GLN A 737 -33.63 -25.40 46.79
C GLN A 737 -34.08 -24.16 47.56
N GLU A 738 -33.15 -23.38 48.14
CA GLU A 738 -33.45 -22.08 48.77
C GLU A 738 -33.99 -21.06 47.76
N ALA A 739 -33.43 -21.00 46.54
CA ALA A 739 -33.93 -20.13 45.48
C ALA A 739 -35.32 -20.55 44.92
N ARG A 740 -35.69 -21.83 45.04
CA ARG A 740 -37.04 -22.31 44.69
C ARG A 740 -38.06 -22.00 45.77
N ASP A 741 -37.70 -22.12 47.04
CA ASP A 741 -38.60 -21.83 48.16
C ASP A 741 -38.90 -20.32 48.31
N GLU A 742 -37.95 -19.44 47.95
CA GLU A 742 -38.20 -17.98 47.88
C GLU A 742 -39.18 -17.61 46.74
N ASN A 743 -39.07 -18.24 45.56
CA ASN A 743 -39.95 -17.97 44.43
C ASN A 743 -41.40 -18.46 44.66
N VAL A 744 -41.61 -19.52 45.45
CA VAL A 744 -42.95 -20.03 45.79
C VAL A 744 -43.66 -19.12 46.81
N GLN A 745 -42.93 -18.38 47.65
CA GLN A 745 -43.53 -17.40 48.58
C GLN A 745 -43.95 -16.10 47.89
N GLU A 746 -43.27 -15.66 46.84
CA GLU A 746 -43.67 -14.46 46.09
C GLU A 746 -44.92 -14.70 45.22
N GLU A 747 -45.05 -15.87 44.59
CA GLU A 747 -46.23 -16.20 43.76
C GLU A 747 -47.54 -16.41 44.56
N SER A 748 -47.47 -16.65 45.87
CA SER A 748 -48.66 -16.81 46.72
C SER A 748 -49.27 -15.48 47.20
N SER A 749 -48.64 -14.33 46.90
CA SER A 749 -49.06 -13.01 47.43
C SER A 749 -49.78 -12.11 46.42
N GLY A 750 -49.91 -12.55 45.16
CA GLY A 750 -50.55 -11.77 44.09
C GLY A 750 -51.91 -12.31 43.66
N MET A 751 -52.99 -12.05 44.42
CA MET A 751 -54.36 -12.04 43.89
C MET A 751 -55.03 -10.68 44.14
N PRO A 752 -55.70 -10.08 43.13
CA PRO A 752 -56.26 -8.74 43.22
C PRO A 752 -57.70 -8.75 43.77
N SER A 753 -58.02 -7.82 44.68
CA SER A 753 -59.40 -7.48 45.00
C SER A 753 -59.54 -6.02 45.44
N GLU A 754 -60.35 -5.30 44.64
CA GLU A 754 -60.99 -3.96 44.77
C GLU A 754 -60.14 -2.68 44.76
#